data_AF-A0A1Z2L2S3-F1
#
_entry.id   AF-A0A1Z2L2S3-F1
#
_cell.length_a   1.000
_cell.length_b   1.000
_cell.length_c   1.000
_cell.angle_alpha   90.00
_cell.angle_beta   90.00
_cell.angle_gamma   90.00
#
_symmetry.space_group_name_H-M   'P 1'
#
loop_
_entity.id
_entity.type
_entity.pdbx_description
1 polymer ?
#
loop_
_entity_poly.entity_id
_entity_poly.type
_entity_poly.pdbx_seq_one_letter_code
_entity_poly.pdbx_strand_id
1 'polypeptide(L)'
;MGATYVVAVGRNGGLFLHYVLDSPPGNVGSCTPALAFGEPGAAPPEAGVAGVIRTEREFAVFVVDGEGRLQATLWDHALPATARRVALTPAGFAPPGAAVAAGVRAGGRREVFVVSTEGTLHVVSEDGDSSWSRPVPLTTARFAPAGAALTAGRQANDRLDLFLVGNDEILHMLSESGDSSWSRPLPLTAARFAPGGAALAAERQKNDQLDLFVVGNNGALHTLRQATDSSWARPVPLTPTRFAPPGAGVAGVTQSAQPDFRQLDAFVVGNDGVLYAVREQGNGSWAAPAKISGTGFTPGAPLSTVPYDNGYASVFVPRADKRLCEFRVLEKSGGWTGPRVLSAPGTVVPTAHTAVVHYSAEQKGDGPAPGFGALISIASTFFFRGSSNVGAQLALDAVTALRPLTVDQPFLRRQLAQWDASPTTAFLTAVGRWDEAVATADESIGLYRTLVKENPGDEELAFRLSWASIDISLHLWGKPELQPKALDLTLKAIENLRTLTTRNPTYRRQLAQWTASPATAFLTAAGRWDEADAMADESITLYRTLTKENPDDDELAYGLSWASIDISLHLWGKPELQPKALDLTLKAIENLRTLTTKNPTYRRQLAQWTASPATAFLTAAGRWDEANTMADESITLYRTLTKENPDDDELAYLLSQSFIDISLHLWGKPELQAKARDLAVEAIDKLRPLATRTPSYRPQLADWIMSPTADFLVALGEKGRAIALVEEAVDLYTQLNAADPGTYGPKLAAAKKKLADLRG
;
A
#
# COMPACT_ATOMS: atom_id res chain seq x y z
N MET A 1 -11.58 10.74 -14.01
CA MET A 1 -10.13 10.73 -14.15
C MET A 1 -9.61 9.39 -13.67
N GLY A 2 -9.03 8.62 -14.59
CA GLY A 2 -8.47 7.31 -14.35
C GLY A 2 -7.07 7.35 -13.72
N ALA A 3 -6.52 6.15 -13.49
CA ALA A 3 -5.13 5.95 -13.13
C ALA A 3 -4.48 5.01 -14.14
N THR A 4 -3.32 5.39 -14.64
CA THR A 4 -2.53 4.58 -15.58
C THR A 4 -1.34 3.98 -14.88
N TYR A 5 -1.17 2.68 -15.08
CA TYR A 5 -0.04 1.90 -14.61
C TYR A 5 0.86 1.58 -15.81
N VAL A 6 2.10 2.07 -15.76
CA VAL A 6 3.13 1.82 -16.77
C VAL A 6 4.08 0.78 -16.20
N VAL A 7 4.06 -0.39 -16.81
CA VAL A 7 4.83 -1.55 -16.39
C VAL A 7 5.98 -1.76 -17.37
N ALA A 8 7.19 -1.97 -16.87
CA ALA A 8 8.33 -2.36 -17.69
C ALA A 8 9.17 -3.45 -17.03
N VAL A 9 9.96 -4.15 -17.84
CA VAL A 9 10.98 -5.09 -17.34
C VAL A 9 12.27 -4.32 -17.06
N GLY A 10 12.71 -4.38 -15.81
CA GLY A 10 13.94 -3.75 -15.37
C GLY A 10 15.18 -4.45 -15.89
N ARG A 11 16.33 -3.79 -15.81
CA ARG A 11 17.63 -4.38 -16.18
C ARG A 11 17.97 -5.66 -15.40
N ASN A 12 17.42 -5.81 -14.19
CA ASN A 12 17.57 -7.00 -13.36
C ASN A 12 16.54 -8.11 -13.68
N GLY A 13 15.73 -7.93 -14.73
CA GLY A 13 14.66 -8.84 -15.13
C GLY A 13 13.43 -8.81 -14.21
N GLY A 14 13.41 -7.97 -13.17
CA GLY A 14 12.22 -7.76 -12.34
C GLY A 14 11.26 -6.80 -13.03
N LEU A 15 9.95 -6.99 -12.83
CA LEU A 15 8.96 -6.04 -13.33
C LEU A 15 8.92 -4.83 -12.39
N PHE A 16 8.82 -3.64 -12.95
CA PHE A 16 8.57 -2.43 -12.16
C PHE A 16 7.44 -1.62 -12.74
N LEU A 17 6.78 -0.89 -11.86
CA LEU A 17 5.58 -0.13 -12.10
C LEU A 17 5.82 1.35 -11.82
N HIS A 18 5.37 2.20 -12.74
CA HIS A 18 5.14 3.61 -12.51
C HIS A 18 3.64 3.88 -12.62
N TYR A 19 3.13 4.83 -11.85
CA TYR A 19 1.77 5.32 -12.05
C TYR A 19 1.80 6.70 -12.68
N VAL A 20 0.77 6.96 -13.47
CA VAL A 20 0.60 8.17 -14.25
C VAL A 20 -0.88 8.54 -14.16
N LEU A 21 -1.18 9.72 -13.63
CA LEU A 21 -2.55 10.16 -13.42
C LEU A 21 -3.06 10.96 -14.63
N ASP A 22 -4.37 10.83 -14.85
CA ASP A 22 -5.16 11.55 -15.86
C ASP A 22 -5.35 13.03 -15.48
N SER A 23 -4.25 13.75 -15.33
CA SER A 23 -4.24 15.18 -15.05
C SER A 23 -3.60 15.96 -16.20
N PRO A 24 -3.97 17.25 -16.39
CA PRO A 24 -3.22 18.16 -17.27
C PRO A 24 -1.73 18.14 -16.91
N PRO A 25 -0.82 18.43 -17.86
CA PRO A 25 0.59 18.57 -17.57
C PRO A 25 0.80 19.69 -16.53
N GLY A 26 0.96 19.30 -15.28
CA GLY A 26 1.33 20.16 -14.17
C GLY A 26 2.69 19.77 -13.61
N ASN A 27 3.29 20.65 -12.81
CA ASN A 27 4.50 20.39 -12.03
C ASN A 27 4.23 19.34 -10.93
N VAL A 28 3.90 18.10 -11.30
CA VAL A 28 4.04 16.96 -10.40
C VAL A 28 5.55 16.66 -10.35
N GLY A 29 6.23 17.47 -9.54
CA GLY A 29 7.67 17.49 -9.41
C GLY A 29 8.18 16.29 -8.64
N SER A 30 8.19 15.10 -9.25
CA SER A 30 9.05 14.00 -8.83
C SER A 30 9.06 12.89 -9.87
N CYS A 31 10.25 12.29 -10.06
CA CYS A 31 10.36 10.94 -10.57
C CYS A 31 9.64 10.03 -9.57
N THR A 32 8.54 9.41 -9.98
CA THR A 32 7.91 8.37 -9.17
C THR A 32 8.93 7.24 -8.99
N PRO A 33 9.22 6.75 -7.77
CA PRO A 33 10.11 5.61 -7.60
C PRO A 33 9.59 4.44 -8.44
N ALA A 34 10.47 3.81 -9.22
CA ALA A 34 10.13 2.57 -9.92
C ALA A 34 9.78 1.51 -8.88
N LEU A 35 8.52 1.07 -8.85
CA LEU A 35 8.03 0.10 -7.88
C LEU A 35 8.29 -1.30 -8.41
N ALA A 36 9.24 -2.03 -7.84
CA ALA A 36 9.37 -3.46 -8.16
C ALA A 36 8.05 -4.17 -7.79
N PHE A 37 7.46 -4.90 -8.73
CA PHE A 37 6.29 -5.74 -8.48
C PHE A 37 6.58 -7.16 -8.98
N GLY A 38 6.64 -8.11 -8.04
CA GLY A 38 7.19 -9.45 -8.27
C GLY A 38 8.69 -9.55 -7.96
N GLU A 39 9.24 -10.77 -7.99
CA GLU A 39 10.65 -11.02 -7.71
C GLU A 39 11.57 -10.68 -8.91
N PRO A 40 12.86 -10.38 -8.67
CA PRO A 40 13.85 -10.24 -9.74
C PRO A 40 13.89 -11.47 -10.66
N GLY A 41 14.29 -11.27 -11.93
CA GLY A 41 14.42 -12.36 -12.89
C GLY A 41 13.09 -12.93 -13.42
N ALA A 42 12.01 -12.15 -13.41
CA ALA A 42 10.73 -12.52 -14.00
C ALA A 42 10.82 -12.71 -15.53
N ALA A 43 11.60 -11.89 -16.23
CA ALA A 43 11.82 -12.00 -17.67
C ALA A 43 13.16 -11.35 -18.09
N PRO A 44 13.67 -11.64 -19.30
CA PRO A 44 14.79 -10.88 -19.87
C PRO A 44 14.49 -9.37 -19.94
N PRO A 45 15.48 -8.47 -19.78
CA PRO A 45 15.26 -7.01 -19.74
C PRO A 45 14.59 -6.40 -20.98
N GLU A 46 14.80 -7.01 -22.14
CA GLU A 46 14.21 -6.64 -23.43
C GLU A 46 12.89 -7.37 -23.74
N ALA A 47 12.34 -8.11 -22.78
CA ALA A 47 11.14 -8.90 -23.01
C ALA A 47 9.95 -8.02 -23.41
N GLY A 48 9.15 -8.52 -24.35
CA GLY A 48 7.82 -7.97 -24.59
C GLY A 48 6.95 -8.09 -23.35
N VAL A 49 6.11 -7.08 -23.11
CA VAL A 49 5.23 -7.03 -21.96
C VAL A 49 3.86 -6.52 -22.38
N ALA A 50 2.80 -7.17 -21.89
CA ALA A 50 1.42 -6.78 -22.11
C ALA A 50 0.67 -6.77 -20.77
N GLY A 51 -0.42 -6.01 -20.67
CA GLY A 51 -1.23 -5.96 -19.46
C GLY A 51 -2.72 -5.83 -19.75
N VAL A 52 -3.55 -6.41 -18.89
CA VAL A 52 -5.02 -6.30 -18.95
C VAL A 52 -5.60 -6.11 -17.55
N ILE A 53 -6.68 -5.35 -17.47
CA ILE A 53 -7.51 -5.29 -16.25
C ILE A 53 -8.25 -6.62 -16.13
N ARG A 54 -8.18 -7.26 -14.96
CA ARG A 54 -8.88 -8.52 -14.66
C ARG A 54 -10.17 -8.27 -13.90
N THR A 55 -10.09 -7.42 -12.87
CA THR A 55 -11.25 -6.98 -12.08
C THR A 55 -11.12 -5.50 -11.74
N GLU A 56 -12.10 -4.92 -11.04
CA GLU A 56 -11.97 -3.56 -10.48
C GLU A 56 -10.75 -3.42 -9.55
N ARG A 57 -10.27 -4.53 -8.96
CA ARG A 57 -9.17 -4.55 -8.00
C ARG A 57 -7.87 -5.17 -8.49
N GLU A 58 -7.90 -5.90 -9.59
CA GLU A 58 -6.78 -6.72 -10.05
C GLU A 58 -6.46 -6.46 -11.52
N PHE A 59 -5.17 -6.39 -11.86
CA PHE A 59 -4.69 -6.48 -13.24
C PHE A 59 -3.68 -7.62 -13.40
N ALA A 60 -3.52 -8.07 -14.63
CA ALA A 60 -2.55 -9.09 -15.02
C ALA A 60 -1.50 -8.50 -15.97
N VAL A 61 -0.24 -8.84 -15.74
CA VAL A 61 0.89 -8.52 -16.63
C VAL A 61 1.47 -9.80 -17.20
N PHE A 62 1.69 -9.84 -18.50
CA PHE A 62 2.19 -11.00 -19.22
C PHE A 62 3.58 -10.75 -19.78
N VAL A 63 4.47 -11.73 -19.58
CA VAL A 63 5.83 -11.76 -20.10
C VAL A 63 6.22 -13.20 -20.45
N VAL A 64 7.21 -13.36 -21.32
CA VAL A 64 7.87 -14.66 -21.54
C VAL A 64 9.17 -14.72 -20.73
N ASP A 65 9.21 -15.63 -19.74
CA ASP A 65 10.31 -15.74 -18.79
C ASP A 65 11.62 -16.25 -19.42
N GLY A 66 12.70 -16.28 -18.63
CA GLY A 66 14.02 -16.76 -19.06
C GLY A 66 14.05 -18.24 -19.50
N GLU A 67 13.03 -19.02 -19.14
CA GLU A 67 12.86 -20.43 -19.55
C GLU A 67 11.91 -20.58 -20.74
N GLY A 68 11.40 -19.48 -21.31
CA GLY A 68 10.50 -19.50 -22.46
C GLY A 68 9.04 -19.81 -22.11
N ARG A 69 8.62 -19.64 -20.85
CA ARG A 69 7.20 -19.75 -20.46
C ARG A 69 6.53 -18.39 -20.56
N LEU A 70 5.38 -18.34 -21.24
CA LEU A 70 4.40 -17.28 -21.04
C LEU A 70 3.87 -17.33 -19.59
N GLN A 71 4.09 -16.27 -18.85
CA GLN A 71 3.72 -16.10 -17.43
C GLN A 71 2.72 -14.94 -17.29
N ALA A 72 1.78 -15.07 -16.36
CA ALA A 72 0.95 -13.99 -15.87
C ALA A 72 1.35 -13.61 -14.45
N THR A 73 1.64 -12.34 -14.20
CA THR A 73 1.74 -11.77 -12.85
C THR A 73 0.43 -11.08 -12.53
N LEU A 74 -0.35 -11.67 -11.63
CA LEU A 74 -1.63 -11.16 -11.16
C LEU A 74 -1.39 -10.25 -9.95
N TRP A 75 -1.94 -9.05 -9.98
CA TRP A 75 -1.70 -8.04 -8.95
C TRP A 75 -3.00 -7.38 -8.49
N ASP A 76 -3.36 -7.63 -7.24
CA ASP A 76 -4.51 -7.02 -6.55
C ASP A 76 -4.05 -5.78 -5.78
N HIS A 77 -4.53 -4.59 -6.10
CA HIS A 77 -4.08 -3.37 -5.44
C HIS A 77 -4.56 -3.20 -4.00
N ALA A 78 -5.54 -3.99 -3.54
CA ALA A 78 -5.93 -4.05 -2.13
C ALA A 78 -4.97 -4.96 -1.33
N LEU A 79 -4.32 -5.90 -2.01
CA LEU A 79 -3.32 -6.82 -1.46
C LEU A 79 -2.08 -6.89 -2.37
N PRO A 80 -1.41 -5.77 -2.70
CA PRO A 80 -0.44 -5.66 -3.81
C PRO A 80 0.83 -6.47 -3.61
N ALA A 81 0.93 -7.13 -2.48
CA ALA A 81 2.08 -7.85 -2.03
C ALA A 81 1.80 -9.37 -1.95
N THR A 82 0.69 -9.80 -2.57
CA THR A 82 0.38 -11.19 -2.96
C THR A 82 0.46 -11.37 -4.49
N ALA A 83 1.30 -10.58 -5.17
CA ALA A 83 1.48 -10.68 -6.61
C ALA A 83 1.77 -12.13 -7.00
N ARG A 84 0.83 -12.77 -7.71
CA ARG A 84 0.89 -14.21 -7.99
C ARG A 84 1.35 -14.45 -9.40
N ARG A 85 2.43 -15.22 -9.56
CA ARG A 85 2.85 -15.71 -10.89
C ARG A 85 2.13 -17.00 -11.24
N VAL A 86 1.62 -17.07 -12.46
CA VAL A 86 0.94 -18.23 -13.04
C VAL A 86 1.57 -18.52 -14.39
N ALA A 87 2.16 -19.70 -14.54
CA ALA A 87 2.66 -20.17 -15.83
C ALA A 87 1.47 -20.57 -16.72
N LEU A 88 1.33 -19.92 -17.87
CA LEU A 88 0.28 -20.20 -18.85
C LEU A 88 0.70 -21.26 -19.87
N THR A 89 2.01 -21.50 -19.98
CA THR A 89 2.62 -22.43 -20.94
C THR A 89 3.79 -23.20 -20.28
N PRO A 90 4.18 -24.37 -20.82
CA PRO A 90 5.36 -25.10 -20.37
C PRO A 90 6.67 -24.39 -20.76
N ALA A 91 7.79 -24.80 -20.15
CA ALA A 91 9.13 -24.28 -20.51
C ALA A 91 9.48 -24.59 -21.98
N GLY A 92 10.21 -23.68 -22.63
CA GLY A 92 10.61 -23.78 -24.03
C GLY A 92 9.48 -23.51 -25.05
N PHE A 93 8.30 -23.07 -24.61
CA PHE A 93 7.15 -22.83 -25.49
C PHE A 93 7.41 -21.68 -26.48
N ALA A 94 7.97 -20.57 -26.00
CA ALA A 94 8.37 -19.41 -26.81
C ALA A 94 9.83 -19.01 -26.52
N PRO A 95 10.50 -18.27 -27.43
CA PRO A 95 11.81 -17.71 -27.13
C PRO A 95 11.77 -16.84 -25.87
N PRO A 96 12.78 -16.89 -24.98
CA PRO A 96 12.85 -16.01 -23.82
C PRO A 96 12.71 -14.54 -24.22
N GLY A 97 11.80 -13.81 -23.57
CA GLY A 97 11.52 -12.41 -23.87
C GLY A 97 10.73 -12.16 -25.17
N ALA A 98 10.14 -13.19 -25.78
CA ALA A 98 9.26 -13.04 -26.93
C ALA A 98 8.17 -11.96 -26.73
N ALA A 99 7.78 -11.30 -27.81
CA ALA A 99 6.72 -10.31 -27.79
C ALA A 99 5.38 -10.94 -27.38
N VAL A 100 4.59 -10.19 -26.63
CA VAL A 100 3.27 -10.59 -26.15
C VAL A 100 2.28 -9.48 -26.48
N ALA A 101 1.11 -9.83 -26.98
CA ALA A 101 -0.05 -8.95 -27.05
C ALA A 101 -1.15 -9.50 -26.15
N ALA A 102 -1.98 -8.61 -25.60
CA ALA A 102 -3.16 -9.01 -24.85
C ALA A 102 -4.34 -8.14 -25.26
N GLY A 103 -5.52 -8.72 -25.23
CA GLY A 103 -6.77 -8.05 -25.56
C GLY A 103 -7.91 -8.61 -24.72
N VAL A 104 -8.98 -7.84 -24.64
CA VAL A 104 -10.26 -8.30 -24.07
C VAL A 104 -11.24 -8.38 -25.24
N ARG A 105 -12.10 -9.38 -25.30
CA ARG A 105 -13.19 -9.51 -26.29
C ARG A 105 -14.46 -8.80 -25.80
N ALA A 106 -15.44 -8.66 -26.68
CA ALA A 106 -16.79 -8.30 -26.25
C ALA A 106 -17.32 -9.39 -25.29
N GLY A 107 -17.83 -9.00 -24.11
CA GLY A 107 -18.27 -9.93 -23.06
C GLY A 107 -17.23 -10.26 -21.98
N GLY A 108 -16.04 -9.65 -22.00
CA GLY A 108 -15.09 -9.68 -20.88
C GLY A 108 -14.09 -10.84 -20.88
N ARG A 109 -14.10 -11.70 -21.90
CA ARG A 109 -13.07 -12.75 -22.12
C ARG A 109 -11.72 -12.10 -22.41
N ARG A 110 -10.69 -12.49 -21.68
CA ARG A 110 -9.32 -11.98 -21.84
C ARG A 110 -8.48 -12.96 -22.65
N GLU A 111 -7.66 -12.46 -23.56
CA GLU A 111 -6.86 -13.28 -24.46
C GLU A 111 -5.43 -12.73 -24.56
N VAL A 112 -4.47 -13.64 -24.55
CA VAL A 112 -3.03 -13.35 -24.60
C VAL A 112 -2.41 -14.14 -25.74
N PHE A 113 -1.59 -13.46 -26.54
CA PHE A 113 -1.07 -13.96 -27.80
C PHE A 113 0.45 -13.96 -27.80
N VAL A 114 1.05 -15.03 -28.31
CA VAL A 114 2.49 -15.20 -28.41
C VAL A 114 2.85 -16.08 -29.61
N VAL A 115 3.98 -15.80 -30.26
CA VAL A 115 4.53 -16.65 -31.33
C VAL A 115 5.54 -17.63 -30.73
N SER A 116 5.27 -18.92 -30.85
CA SER A 116 6.07 -20.00 -30.26
C SER A 116 7.47 -20.13 -30.87
N THR A 117 8.31 -20.98 -30.28
CA THR A 117 9.63 -21.36 -30.84
C THR A 117 9.55 -21.98 -32.23
N GLU A 118 8.40 -22.55 -32.59
CA GLU A 118 8.13 -23.11 -33.92
C GLU A 118 7.66 -22.06 -34.96
N GLY A 119 7.47 -20.80 -34.55
CA GLY A 119 6.92 -19.76 -35.41
C GLY A 119 5.40 -19.83 -35.58
N THR A 120 4.70 -20.49 -34.65
CA THR A 120 3.23 -20.62 -34.63
C THR A 120 2.63 -19.58 -33.71
N LEU A 121 1.67 -18.78 -34.20
CA LEU A 121 0.90 -17.87 -33.35
C LEU A 121 -0.08 -18.67 -32.49
N HIS A 122 -0.08 -18.44 -31.18
CA HIS A 122 -0.99 -19.07 -30.22
C HIS A 122 -1.79 -18.03 -29.43
N VAL A 123 -2.96 -18.47 -28.94
CA VAL A 123 -3.77 -17.74 -27.95
C VAL A 123 -3.93 -18.56 -26.67
N VAL A 124 -3.91 -17.87 -25.53
CA VAL A 124 -4.35 -18.36 -24.22
C VAL A 124 -5.47 -17.45 -23.75
N SER A 125 -6.59 -18.02 -23.33
CA SER A 125 -7.80 -17.26 -22.98
C SER A 125 -8.23 -17.49 -21.53
N GLU A 126 -8.92 -16.51 -20.95
CA GLU A 126 -9.55 -16.58 -19.63
C GLU A 126 -11.00 -16.07 -19.73
N ASP A 127 -11.95 -16.90 -19.33
CA ASP A 127 -13.37 -16.58 -19.33
C ASP A 127 -13.80 -16.13 -17.92
N GLY A 128 -14.04 -14.83 -17.72
CA GLY A 128 -14.26 -14.27 -16.38
C GLY A 128 -13.09 -14.58 -15.44
N ASP A 129 -13.33 -14.75 -14.14
CA ASP A 129 -12.26 -15.00 -13.15
C ASP A 129 -11.89 -16.49 -13.00
N SER A 130 -11.99 -17.26 -14.09
CA SER A 130 -11.68 -18.69 -14.14
C SER A 130 -10.19 -18.98 -14.39
N SER A 131 -9.80 -20.25 -14.56
CA SER A 131 -8.43 -20.63 -14.92
C SER A 131 -8.15 -20.38 -16.40
N TRP A 132 -6.93 -19.91 -16.72
CA TRP A 132 -6.44 -19.78 -18.09
C TRP A 132 -6.51 -21.10 -18.88
N SER A 133 -6.87 -21.00 -20.16
CA SER A 133 -6.94 -22.14 -21.08
C SER A 133 -5.55 -22.69 -21.40
N ARG A 134 -5.50 -23.87 -22.03
CA ARG A 134 -4.28 -24.31 -22.71
C ARG A 134 -4.01 -23.44 -23.96
N PRO A 135 -2.75 -23.34 -24.43
CA PRO A 135 -2.44 -22.61 -25.66
C PRO A 135 -3.10 -23.26 -26.88
N VAL A 136 -3.78 -22.46 -27.69
CA VAL A 136 -4.45 -22.88 -28.93
C VAL A 136 -3.72 -22.28 -30.13
N PRO A 137 -3.27 -23.07 -31.12
CA PRO A 137 -2.62 -22.55 -32.31
C PRO A 137 -3.62 -21.86 -33.23
N LEU A 138 -3.28 -20.66 -33.71
CA LEU A 138 -4.05 -19.89 -34.68
C LEU A 138 -3.49 -20.01 -36.09
N THR A 139 -2.23 -20.40 -36.23
CA THR A 139 -1.54 -20.57 -37.52
C THR A 139 -0.85 -21.94 -37.59
N THR A 140 -0.26 -22.23 -38.75
CA THR A 140 0.67 -23.35 -38.89
C THR A 140 2.07 -22.98 -38.39
N ALA A 141 2.93 -23.98 -38.20
CA ALA A 141 4.35 -23.77 -37.90
C ALA A 141 5.06 -22.97 -38.99
N ARG A 142 6.10 -22.23 -38.56
CA ARG A 142 6.94 -21.34 -39.39
C ARG A 142 6.17 -20.22 -40.09
N PHE A 143 4.99 -19.85 -39.57
CA PHE A 143 4.21 -18.75 -40.13
C PHE A 143 4.92 -17.40 -39.94
N ALA A 144 5.42 -17.13 -38.74
CA ALA A 144 6.15 -15.90 -38.40
C ALA A 144 7.50 -16.22 -37.73
N PRO A 145 8.41 -15.24 -37.60
CA PRO A 145 9.62 -15.44 -36.81
C PRO A 145 9.27 -15.82 -35.36
N ALA A 146 10.05 -16.71 -34.75
CA ALA A 146 9.81 -17.10 -33.37
C ALA A 146 9.90 -15.87 -32.45
N GLY A 147 8.89 -15.67 -31.60
CA GLY A 147 8.79 -14.48 -30.73
C GLY A 147 8.52 -13.15 -31.44
N ALA A 148 8.08 -13.16 -32.69
CA ALA A 148 7.75 -11.98 -33.49
C ALA A 148 6.79 -11.02 -32.78
N ALA A 149 6.97 -9.71 -33.01
CA ALA A 149 6.05 -8.68 -32.57
C ALA A 149 4.66 -8.85 -33.18
N LEU A 150 3.65 -8.50 -32.39
CA LEU A 150 2.23 -8.57 -32.75
C LEU A 150 1.47 -7.51 -31.94
N THR A 151 0.34 -7.06 -32.47
CA THR A 151 -0.57 -6.15 -31.76
C THR A 151 -2.00 -6.62 -31.91
N ALA A 152 -2.81 -6.37 -30.90
CA ALA A 152 -4.26 -6.53 -30.96
C ALA A 152 -4.91 -5.15 -31.18
N GLY A 153 -6.00 -5.09 -31.94
CA GLY A 153 -6.80 -3.88 -32.16
C GLY A 153 -8.28 -4.22 -32.17
N ARG A 154 -9.15 -3.30 -31.73
CA ARG A 154 -10.60 -3.49 -31.80
C ARG A 154 -11.20 -2.75 -32.99
N GLN A 155 -12.03 -3.45 -33.77
CA GLN A 155 -12.81 -2.86 -34.85
C GLN A 155 -13.99 -2.02 -34.33
N ALA A 156 -14.68 -1.37 -35.26
CA ALA A 156 -15.95 -0.68 -35.05
C ALA A 156 -17.02 -1.53 -34.34
N ASN A 157 -17.11 -2.80 -34.71
CA ASN A 157 -18.09 -3.77 -34.23
C ASN A 157 -17.67 -4.49 -32.93
N ASP A 158 -16.70 -3.91 -32.20
CA ASP A 158 -16.07 -4.42 -30.98
C ASP A 158 -15.35 -5.77 -31.09
N ARG A 159 -15.20 -6.31 -32.30
CA ARG A 159 -14.39 -7.52 -32.54
C ARG A 159 -12.91 -7.24 -32.35
N LEU A 160 -12.21 -8.21 -31.78
CA LEU A 160 -10.76 -8.18 -31.64
C LEU A 160 -10.07 -8.70 -32.90
N ASP A 161 -9.09 -7.96 -33.39
CA ASP A 161 -8.19 -8.35 -34.48
C ASP A 161 -6.75 -8.45 -34.00
N LEU A 162 -5.99 -9.32 -34.65
CA LEU A 162 -4.56 -9.51 -34.45
C LEU A 162 -3.80 -9.22 -35.71
N PHE A 163 -2.68 -8.52 -35.56
CA PHE A 163 -1.80 -8.14 -36.67
C PHE A 163 -0.37 -8.57 -36.38
N LEU A 164 0.28 -9.15 -37.39
CA LEU A 164 1.68 -9.55 -37.36
C LEU A 164 2.28 -9.61 -38.77
N VAL A 165 3.60 -9.44 -38.87
CA VAL A 165 4.33 -9.62 -40.14
C VAL A 165 4.97 -11.01 -40.18
N GLY A 166 4.56 -11.83 -41.15
CA GLY A 166 4.99 -13.22 -41.30
C GLY A 166 6.42 -13.37 -41.82
N ASN A 167 6.90 -14.61 -41.91
CA ASN A 167 8.18 -14.95 -42.55
C ASN A 167 8.18 -14.67 -44.07
N ASP A 168 7.00 -14.49 -44.65
CA ASP A 168 6.78 -14.05 -46.03
C ASP A 168 6.92 -12.54 -46.22
N GLU A 169 7.24 -11.79 -45.14
CA GLU A 169 7.34 -10.33 -45.13
C GLU A 169 6.03 -9.64 -45.57
N ILE A 170 4.91 -10.30 -45.30
CA ILE A 170 3.55 -9.79 -45.50
C ILE A 170 2.95 -9.44 -44.14
N LEU A 171 2.27 -8.29 -44.07
CA LEU A 171 1.41 -7.95 -42.93
C LEU A 171 0.13 -8.79 -43.02
N HIS A 172 -0.14 -9.59 -42.00
CA HIS A 172 -1.34 -10.43 -41.90
C HIS A 172 -2.26 -9.95 -40.80
N MET A 173 -3.54 -10.26 -40.98
CA MET A 173 -4.61 -10.03 -40.02
C MET A 173 -5.32 -11.34 -39.69
N LEU A 174 -5.63 -11.55 -38.42
CA LEU A 174 -6.60 -12.55 -37.98
C LEU A 174 -7.71 -11.82 -37.22
N SER A 175 -8.95 -12.23 -37.43
CA SER A 175 -10.11 -11.60 -36.81
C SER A 175 -10.88 -12.61 -35.99
N GLU A 176 -11.48 -12.11 -34.92
CA GLU A 176 -12.46 -12.82 -34.13
C GLU A 176 -13.67 -13.28 -34.97
N SER A 177 -14.09 -14.54 -34.83
CA SER A 177 -15.39 -15.04 -35.30
C SER A 177 -16.35 -15.33 -34.13
N GLY A 178 -17.66 -15.19 -34.42
CA GLY A 178 -18.72 -15.23 -33.41
C GLY A 178 -18.94 -16.57 -32.70
N ASP A 179 -18.20 -17.62 -33.05
CA ASP A 179 -18.24 -18.96 -32.47
C ASP A 179 -17.02 -19.26 -31.57
N SER A 180 -16.33 -18.22 -31.10
CA SER A 180 -15.08 -18.36 -30.32
C SER A 180 -13.88 -18.90 -31.11
N SER A 181 -13.96 -18.99 -32.44
CA SER A 181 -12.81 -19.29 -33.30
C SER A 181 -12.16 -18.01 -33.88
N TRP A 182 -11.01 -18.18 -34.55
CA TRP A 182 -10.25 -17.12 -35.21
C TRP A 182 -10.23 -17.38 -36.71
N SER A 183 -10.27 -16.31 -37.51
CA SER A 183 -10.14 -16.43 -38.96
C SER A 183 -8.75 -16.94 -39.36
N ARG A 184 -8.65 -17.46 -40.58
CA ARG A 184 -7.34 -17.74 -41.20
C ARG A 184 -6.59 -16.42 -41.45
N PRO A 185 -5.25 -16.43 -41.41
CA PRO A 185 -4.44 -15.24 -41.72
C PRO A 185 -4.80 -14.65 -43.09
N LEU A 186 -5.20 -13.38 -43.08
CA LEU A 186 -5.54 -12.59 -44.26
C LEU A 186 -4.36 -11.66 -44.59
N PRO A 187 -3.75 -11.77 -45.77
CA PRO A 187 -2.68 -10.85 -46.18
C PRO A 187 -3.26 -9.47 -46.49
N LEU A 188 -2.71 -8.44 -45.84
CA LEU A 188 -3.11 -7.03 -46.04
C LEU A 188 -2.18 -6.29 -47.01
N THR A 189 -0.98 -6.82 -47.25
CA THR A 189 0.05 -6.18 -48.08
C THR A 189 0.62 -7.14 -49.13
N ALA A 190 1.39 -6.59 -50.06
CA ALA A 190 2.26 -7.40 -50.91
C ALA A 190 3.42 -7.99 -50.10
N ALA A 191 4.08 -9.01 -50.66
CA ALA A 191 5.31 -9.58 -50.10
C ALA A 191 6.45 -8.55 -50.05
N ARG A 192 7.37 -8.74 -49.09
CA ARG A 192 8.52 -7.85 -48.83
C ARG A 192 8.13 -6.43 -48.46
N PHE A 193 6.96 -6.24 -47.87
CA PHE A 193 6.50 -4.93 -47.46
C PHE A 193 7.21 -4.45 -46.19
N ALA A 194 7.30 -5.31 -45.19
CA ALA A 194 7.94 -5.05 -43.91
C ALA A 194 8.74 -6.29 -43.47
N PRO A 195 9.80 -6.13 -42.67
CA PRO A 195 10.59 -7.28 -42.22
C PRO A 195 9.73 -8.18 -41.33
N GLY A 196 9.95 -9.50 -41.40
CA GLY A 196 9.27 -10.45 -40.52
C GLY A 196 9.44 -10.07 -39.05
N GLY A 197 8.33 -10.04 -38.30
CA GLY A 197 8.33 -9.63 -36.89
C GLY A 197 8.52 -8.14 -36.63
N ALA A 198 8.33 -7.28 -37.64
CA ALA A 198 8.26 -5.83 -37.46
C ALA A 198 7.25 -5.43 -36.37
N ALA A 199 7.59 -4.40 -35.59
CA ALA A 199 6.66 -3.83 -34.60
C ALA A 199 5.44 -3.18 -35.28
N LEU A 200 4.30 -3.27 -34.60
CA LEU A 200 3.01 -2.82 -35.08
C LEU A 200 2.26 -2.07 -33.98
N ALA A 201 1.44 -1.11 -34.37
CA ALA A 201 0.47 -0.47 -33.48
C ALA A 201 -0.88 -0.39 -34.19
N ALA A 202 -1.96 -0.62 -33.45
CA ALA A 202 -3.32 -0.58 -33.95
C ALA A 202 -4.13 0.41 -33.12
N GLU A 203 -4.69 1.44 -33.76
CA GLU A 203 -5.42 2.50 -33.07
C GLU A 203 -6.81 2.69 -33.66
N ARG A 204 -7.81 2.72 -32.78
CA ARG A 204 -9.19 3.00 -33.15
C ARG A 204 -9.43 4.51 -33.08
N GLN A 205 -9.88 5.09 -34.18
CA GLN A 205 -10.34 6.45 -34.25
C GLN A 205 -11.80 6.57 -33.76
N LYS A 206 -12.24 7.80 -33.41
CA LYS A 206 -13.60 8.07 -32.91
C LYS A 206 -14.69 7.92 -33.98
N ASN A 207 -14.34 7.84 -35.26
CA ASN A 207 -15.26 7.47 -36.35
C ASN A 207 -15.33 5.96 -36.57
N ASP A 208 -14.83 5.17 -35.62
CA ASP A 208 -14.78 3.71 -35.65
C ASP A 208 -13.87 3.11 -36.74
N GLN A 209 -13.01 3.94 -37.35
CA GLN A 209 -11.93 3.49 -38.23
C GLN A 209 -10.79 2.87 -37.40
N LEU A 210 -10.23 1.76 -37.88
CA LEU A 210 -9.01 1.16 -37.33
C LEU A 210 -7.81 1.51 -38.23
N ASP A 211 -6.76 2.05 -37.63
CA ASP A 211 -5.49 2.39 -38.29
C ASP A 211 -4.36 1.48 -37.77
N LEU A 212 -3.55 0.98 -38.70
CA LEU A 212 -2.38 0.14 -38.43
C LEU A 212 -1.11 0.86 -38.85
N PHE A 213 -0.15 0.94 -37.93
CA PHE A 213 1.15 1.56 -38.18
C PHE A 213 2.26 0.53 -38.25
N VAL A 214 3.18 0.69 -39.22
CA VAL A 214 4.34 -0.18 -39.41
C VAL A 214 5.46 0.53 -40.17
N VAL A 215 6.72 0.27 -39.81
CA VAL A 215 7.87 0.73 -40.59
C VAL A 215 8.30 -0.35 -41.59
N GLY A 216 8.12 -0.05 -42.87
CA GLY A 216 8.39 -1.01 -43.95
C GLY A 216 9.87 -1.24 -44.22
N ASN A 217 10.18 -2.16 -45.14
CA ASN A 217 11.55 -2.49 -45.57
C ASN A 217 12.31 -1.28 -46.17
N ASN A 218 11.58 -0.28 -46.65
CA ASN A 218 12.15 0.98 -47.16
C ASN A 218 12.50 1.99 -46.04
N GLY A 219 12.21 1.69 -44.77
CA GLY A 219 12.43 2.57 -43.62
C GLY A 219 11.44 3.73 -43.48
N ALA A 220 10.34 3.73 -44.23
CA ALA A 220 9.23 4.67 -44.06
C ALA A 220 8.17 4.09 -43.10
N LEU A 221 7.61 4.95 -42.25
CA LEU A 221 6.41 4.66 -41.47
C LEU A 221 5.21 4.67 -42.42
N HIS A 222 4.36 3.65 -42.36
CA HIS A 222 3.14 3.56 -43.15
C HIS A 222 1.92 3.44 -42.23
N THR A 223 0.77 3.91 -42.72
CA THR A 223 -0.54 3.56 -42.18
C THR A 223 -1.32 2.69 -43.17
N LEU A 224 -2.07 1.72 -42.66
CA LEU A 224 -3.17 1.06 -43.34
C LEU A 224 -4.44 1.33 -42.54
N ARG A 225 -5.57 1.56 -43.22
CA ARG A 225 -6.83 1.88 -42.55
C ARG A 225 -7.97 1.00 -43.03
N GLN A 226 -8.89 0.72 -42.11
CA GLN A 226 -10.16 0.07 -42.41
C GLN A 226 -11.28 0.89 -41.76
N ALA A 227 -12.21 1.39 -42.58
CA ALA A 227 -13.47 1.94 -42.09
C ALA A 227 -14.46 0.81 -41.79
N THR A 228 -15.48 1.07 -40.97
CA THR A 228 -16.54 0.12 -40.65
C THR A 228 -17.10 -0.57 -41.90
N ASP A 229 -17.15 -1.90 -41.89
CA ASP A 229 -17.66 -2.75 -42.97
C ASP A 229 -17.00 -2.54 -44.36
N SER A 230 -15.77 -2.01 -44.39
CA SER A 230 -15.00 -1.80 -45.62
C SER A 230 -13.79 -2.74 -45.73
N SER A 231 -13.22 -2.85 -46.93
CA SER A 231 -11.93 -3.53 -47.14
C SER A 231 -10.75 -2.64 -46.71
N TRP A 232 -9.65 -3.24 -46.25
CA TRP A 232 -8.42 -2.53 -45.92
C TRP A 232 -7.89 -1.69 -47.09
N ALA A 233 -7.58 -0.43 -46.81
CA ALA A 233 -6.92 0.45 -47.76
C ALA A 233 -5.47 0.02 -47.99
N ARG A 234 -4.91 0.39 -49.15
CA ARG A 234 -3.49 0.18 -49.45
C ARG A 234 -2.60 0.98 -48.48
N PRO A 235 -1.40 0.48 -48.16
CA PRO A 235 -0.46 1.21 -47.30
C PRO A 235 -0.11 2.59 -47.84
N VAL A 236 -0.15 3.60 -46.98
CA VAL A 236 0.21 4.99 -47.29
C VAL A 236 1.45 5.37 -46.47
N PRO A 237 2.54 5.85 -47.10
CA PRO A 237 3.71 6.33 -46.37
C PRO A 237 3.42 7.65 -45.66
N LEU A 238 3.71 7.69 -44.36
CA LEU A 238 3.61 8.85 -43.48
C LEU A 238 4.93 9.61 -43.35
N THR A 239 6.06 8.94 -43.65
CA THR A 239 7.40 9.53 -43.62
C THR A 239 8.14 9.22 -44.94
N PRO A 240 9.22 9.96 -45.25
CA PRO A 240 10.11 9.60 -46.36
C PRO A 240 10.77 8.22 -46.16
N THR A 241 11.31 7.64 -47.23
CA THR A 241 12.12 6.41 -47.11
C THR A 241 13.39 6.64 -46.29
N ARG A 242 13.90 5.59 -45.63
CA ARG A 242 15.09 5.60 -44.76
C ARG A 242 14.97 6.54 -43.56
N PHE A 243 13.74 6.83 -43.13
CA PHE A 243 13.47 7.71 -41.99
C PHE A 243 13.79 7.04 -40.65
N ALA A 244 13.42 5.77 -40.50
CA ALA A 244 13.68 4.94 -39.33
C ALA A 244 14.26 3.58 -39.74
N PRO A 245 14.81 2.78 -38.79
CA PRO A 245 15.19 1.40 -39.06
C PRO A 245 13.99 0.58 -39.56
N PRO A 246 14.14 -0.31 -40.56
CA PRO A 246 13.07 -1.23 -40.95
C PRO A 246 12.55 -2.03 -39.76
N GLY A 247 11.22 -2.10 -39.59
CA GLY A 247 10.60 -2.78 -38.46
C GLY A 247 10.73 -2.08 -37.09
N ALA A 248 11.18 -0.82 -37.07
CA ALA A 248 11.30 0.00 -35.86
C ALA A 248 10.01 0.03 -35.01
N GLY A 249 10.18 0.22 -33.71
CA GLY A 249 9.10 0.44 -32.76
C GLY A 249 8.18 1.58 -33.19
N VAL A 250 6.87 1.33 -33.13
CA VAL A 250 5.80 2.27 -33.47
C VAL A 250 4.73 2.24 -32.41
N ALA A 251 4.08 3.37 -32.18
CA ALA A 251 2.90 3.49 -31.35
C ALA A 251 1.96 4.51 -31.98
N GLY A 252 0.67 4.43 -31.70
CA GLY A 252 -0.30 5.46 -32.06
C GLY A 252 -1.11 5.88 -30.84
N VAL A 253 -1.78 7.03 -30.90
CA VAL A 253 -2.74 7.40 -29.84
C VAL A 253 -3.82 8.33 -30.37
N THR A 254 -5.07 8.00 -30.05
CA THR A 254 -6.22 8.86 -30.33
C THR A 254 -6.44 9.86 -29.19
N GLN A 255 -6.51 11.15 -29.52
CA GLN A 255 -6.86 12.24 -28.60
C GLN A 255 -8.26 12.77 -28.95
N SER A 256 -9.18 12.71 -27.99
CA SER A 256 -10.59 13.12 -28.16
C SER A 256 -10.97 14.16 -27.11
N ALA A 257 -10.40 15.35 -27.23
CA ALA A 257 -10.43 16.33 -26.14
C ALA A 257 -11.64 17.28 -26.16
N GLN A 258 -12.36 17.35 -27.29
CA GLN A 258 -13.63 18.06 -27.48
C GLN A 258 -14.54 17.28 -28.45
N PRO A 259 -15.86 17.53 -28.49
CA PRO A 259 -16.78 16.86 -29.43
C PRO A 259 -16.30 16.92 -30.89
N ASP A 260 -15.70 18.05 -31.27
CA ASP A 260 -15.27 18.38 -32.63
C ASP A 260 -13.75 18.22 -32.87
N PHE A 261 -12.95 18.04 -31.81
CA PHE A 261 -11.51 17.84 -31.92
C PHE A 261 -11.17 16.36 -31.86
N ARG A 262 -10.74 15.82 -32.99
CA ARG A 262 -10.29 14.43 -33.16
C ARG A 262 -8.89 14.44 -33.75
N GLN A 263 -7.96 13.78 -33.08
CA GLN A 263 -6.59 13.70 -33.54
C GLN A 263 -6.05 12.29 -33.33
N LEU A 264 -5.34 11.76 -34.34
CA LEU A 264 -4.56 10.55 -34.25
C LEU A 264 -3.10 10.89 -34.49
N ASP A 265 -2.24 10.60 -33.51
CA ASP A 265 -0.80 10.77 -33.64
C ASP A 265 -0.13 9.39 -33.76
N ALA A 266 0.82 9.24 -34.68
CA ALA A 266 1.67 8.07 -34.85
C ALA A 266 3.13 8.42 -34.54
N PHE A 267 3.83 7.56 -33.81
CA PHE A 267 5.17 7.82 -33.29
C PHE A 267 6.20 6.84 -33.80
N VAL A 268 7.42 7.34 -34.02
CA VAL A 268 8.60 6.53 -34.36
C VAL A 268 9.87 7.25 -33.92
N VAL A 269 10.88 6.50 -33.48
CA VAL A 269 12.24 7.04 -33.27
C VAL A 269 13.05 6.89 -34.56
N GLY A 270 13.44 8.02 -35.14
CA GLY A 270 14.17 8.08 -36.42
C GLY A 270 15.60 7.55 -36.32
N ASN A 271 16.25 7.42 -37.48
CA ASN A 271 17.67 7.03 -37.58
C ASN A 271 18.63 8.03 -36.91
N ASP A 272 18.17 9.25 -36.65
CA ASP A 272 18.87 10.30 -35.92
C ASP A 272 18.69 10.22 -34.39
N GLY A 273 17.95 9.23 -33.88
CA GLY A 273 17.69 9.05 -32.45
C GLY A 273 16.75 10.10 -31.85
N VAL A 274 15.93 10.75 -32.70
CA VAL A 274 14.88 11.70 -32.31
C VAL A 274 13.51 11.02 -32.36
N LEU A 275 12.65 11.32 -31.40
CA LEU A 275 11.25 10.89 -31.39
C LEU A 275 10.42 11.85 -32.28
N TYR A 276 9.73 11.28 -33.26
CA TYR A 276 8.85 12.00 -34.16
C TYR A 276 7.39 11.63 -33.94
N ALA A 277 6.51 12.59 -34.18
CA ALA A 277 5.07 12.41 -34.28
C ALA A 277 4.60 12.79 -35.68
N VAL A 278 3.76 11.96 -36.30
CA VAL A 278 2.99 12.30 -37.51
C VAL A 278 1.53 12.37 -37.10
N ARG A 279 0.80 13.37 -37.57
CA ARG A 279 -0.55 13.68 -37.07
C ARG A 279 -1.59 13.67 -38.18
N GLU A 280 -2.75 13.09 -37.89
CA GLU A 280 -4.00 13.33 -38.60
C GLU A 280 -4.97 14.08 -37.69
N GLN A 281 -5.60 15.15 -38.20
CA GLN A 281 -6.61 15.93 -37.48
C GLN A 281 -7.94 15.92 -38.24
N GLY A 282 -9.04 15.62 -37.56
CA GLY A 282 -10.39 15.70 -38.10
C GLY A 282 -10.66 14.82 -39.32
N ASN A 283 -10.01 13.65 -39.42
CA ASN A 283 -10.02 12.77 -40.60
C ASN A 283 -9.47 13.44 -41.88
N GLY A 284 -8.56 14.40 -41.72
CA GLY A 284 -7.92 15.15 -42.80
C GLY A 284 -6.73 14.42 -43.43
N SER A 285 -5.78 15.17 -43.98
CA SER A 285 -4.51 14.61 -44.45
C SER A 285 -3.49 14.53 -43.32
N TRP A 286 -2.62 13.53 -43.37
CA TRP A 286 -1.50 13.40 -42.47
C TRP A 286 -0.51 14.56 -42.66
N ALA A 287 -0.13 15.21 -41.56
CA ALA A 287 0.87 16.26 -41.53
C ALA A 287 2.28 15.70 -41.75
N ALA A 288 3.25 16.58 -42.04
CA ALA A 288 4.65 16.18 -42.09
C ALA A 288 5.18 15.74 -40.70
N PRO A 289 6.18 14.85 -40.62
CA PRO A 289 6.73 14.39 -39.36
C PRO A 289 7.31 15.53 -38.52
N ALA A 290 6.80 15.71 -37.30
CA ALA A 290 7.23 16.74 -36.37
C ALA A 290 8.15 16.15 -35.29
N LYS A 291 9.24 16.85 -34.97
CA LYS A 291 10.14 16.48 -33.87
C LYS A 291 9.46 16.80 -32.54
N ILE A 292 9.37 15.82 -31.65
CA ILE A 292 8.84 16.03 -30.29
C ILE A 292 9.91 15.86 -29.20
N SER A 293 11.14 15.49 -29.57
CA SER A 293 12.29 15.42 -28.66
C SER A 293 13.59 15.93 -29.29
N GLY A 294 14.63 16.07 -28.46
CA GLY A 294 16.02 16.13 -28.94
C GLY A 294 16.60 14.73 -29.20
N THR A 295 17.87 14.66 -29.60
CA THR A 295 18.60 13.39 -29.75
C THR A 295 18.80 12.69 -28.40
N GLY A 296 18.94 11.38 -28.40
CA GLY A 296 19.28 10.60 -27.18
C GLY A 296 18.46 9.32 -27.00
N PHE A 297 17.65 8.96 -27.99
CA PHE A 297 16.92 7.71 -28.04
C PHE A 297 17.59 6.74 -29.02
N THR A 298 17.48 5.44 -28.76
CA THR A 298 17.98 4.43 -29.68
C THR A 298 17.11 4.45 -30.95
N PRO A 299 17.68 4.52 -32.16
CA PRO A 299 16.91 4.40 -33.40
C PRO A 299 15.98 3.19 -33.38
N GLY A 300 14.69 3.42 -33.66
CA GLY A 300 13.66 2.38 -33.63
C GLY A 300 13.33 1.79 -32.25
N ALA A 301 13.65 2.50 -31.16
CA ALA A 301 13.28 2.08 -29.80
C ALA A 301 11.78 1.76 -29.69
N PRO A 302 11.39 0.77 -28.84
CA PRO A 302 9.99 0.50 -28.54
C PRO A 302 9.26 1.71 -27.97
N LEU A 303 7.97 1.81 -28.29
CA LEU A 303 7.09 2.88 -27.85
C LEU A 303 5.80 2.28 -27.32
N SER A 304 5.24 2.89 -26.28
CA SER A 304 3.88 2.62 -25.85
C SER A 304 3.15 3.91 -25.57
N THR A 305 1.84 3.90 -25.71
CA THR A 305 1.00 5.09 -25.59
C THR A 305 -0.18 4.82 -24.68
N VAL A 306 -0.73 5.89 -24.12
CA VAL A 306 -1.98 5.84 -23.35
C VAL A 306 -2.83 7.05 -23.69
N PRO A 307 -4.08 6.86 -24.15
CA PRO A 307 -5.08 7.92 -24.13
C PRO A 307 -5.68 8.04 -22.72
N TYR A 308 -5.91 9.26 -22.26
CA TYR A 308 -6.59 9.54 -21.00
C TYR A 308 -8.03 9.96 -21.24
N ASP A 309 -8.94 9.68 -20.28
CA ASP A 309 -10.36 10.02 -20.38
C ASP A 309 -10.61 11.52 -20.54
N ASN A 310 -9.68 12.34 -20.05
CA ASN A 310 -9.75 13.81 -20.10
C ASN A 310 -9.32 14.39 -21.46
N GLY A 311 -8.95 13.54 -22.42
CA GLY A 311 -8.54 13.90 -23.77
C GLY A 311 -7.06 14.18 -23.96
N TYR A 312 -6.26 14.07 -22.90
CA TYR A 312 -4.80 14.09 -23.00
C TYR A 312 -4.26 12.70 -23.39
N ALA A 313 -2.98 12.62 -23.73
CA ALA A 313 -2.31 11.36 -23.98
C ALA A 313 -0.83 11.44 -23.58
N SER A 314 -0.24 10.28 -23.33
CA SER A 314 1.20 10.14 -23.11
C SER A 314 1.81 9.09 -24.04
N VAL A 315 3.07 9.30 -24.39
CA VAL A 315 3.95 8.33 -25.04
C VAL A 315 5.15 8.05 -24.14
N PHE A 316 5.46 6.77 -23.96
CA PHE A 316 6.56 6.29 -23.15
C PHE A 316 7.65 5.73 -24.05
N VAL A 317 8.90 6.10 -23.76
CA VAL A 317 10.06 5.71 -24.57
C VAL A 317 11.29 5.51 -23.67
N PRO A 318 12.02 4.38 -23.81
CA PRO A 318 13.30 4.19 -23.14
C PRO A 318 14.38 5.04 -23.81
N ARG A 319 15.16 5.75 -22.99
CA ARG A 319 16.27 6.60 -23.44
C ARG A 319 17.57 5.79 -23.49
N ALA A 320 18.52 6.22 -24.33
CA ALA A 320 19.81 5.55 -24.48
C ALA A 320 20.63 5.49 -23.17
N ASP A 321 20.39 6.42 -22.24
CA ASP A 321 21.00 6.44 -20.91
C ASP A 321 20.24 5.57 -19.88
N LYS A 322 19.38 4.65 -20.34
CA LYS A 322 18.73 3.62 -19.52
C LYS A 322 17.69 4.17 -18.54
N ARG A 323 17.02 5.26 -18.92
CA ARG A 323 15.85 5.83 -18.21
C ARG A 323 14.58 5.63 -19.03
N LEU A 324 13.45 5.44 -18.35
CA LEU A 324 12.14 5.54 -18.97
C LEU A 324 11.68 7.01 -18.99
N CYS A 325 11.21 7.49 -20.12
CA CYS A 325 10.73 8.85 -20.30
C CYS A 325 9.26 8.87 -20.73
N GLU A 326 8.52 9.85 -20.23
CA GLU A 326 7.16 10.22 -20.65
C GLU A 326 7.23 11.52 -21.45
N PHE A 327 6.54 11.54 -22.59
CA PHE A 327 6.12 12.77 -23.24
C PHE A 327 4.59 12.86 -23.16
N ARG A 328 4.06 14.02 -22.79
CA ARG A 328 2.62 14.23 -22.58
C ARG A 328 2.11 15.38 -23.42
N VAL A 329 0.89 15.27 -23.92
CA VAL A 329 0.20 16.36 -24.62
C VAL A 329 0.14 17.62 -23.73
N LEU A 330 0.60 18.77 -24.25
CA LEU A 330 0.66 20.07 -23.56
C LEU A 330 -0.74 20.65 -23.32
N GLU A 331 -1.54 20.65 -24.38
CA GLU A 331 -2.90 21.20 -24.41
C GLU A 331 -3.71 20.36 -25.41
N LYS A 332 -5.03 20.39 -25.24
CA LYS A 332 -6.01 19.72 -26.10
C LYS A 332 -5.91 20.06 -27.61
N SER A 333 -5.08 21.03 -27.99
CA SER A 333 -4.80 21.53 -29.33
C SER A 333 -3.49 21.00 -29.96
N GLY A 334 -2.74 20.14 -29.26
CA GLY A 334 -1.78 19.21 -29.90
C GLY A 334 -0.29 19.58 -29.85
N GLY A 335 0.22 20.19 -28.79
CA GLY A 335 1.66 20.19 -28.49
C GLY A 335 2.08 18.95 -27.69
N TRP A 336 3.33 18.49 -27.81
CA TRP A 336 3.90 17.46 -26.92
C TRP A 336 4.94 18.08 -26.00
N THR A 337 4.94 17.69 -24.72
CA THR A 337 5.92 18.10 -23.69
C THR A 337 6.79 16.94 -23.26
N GLY A 338 7.98 17.22 -22.75
CA GLY A 338 8.88 16.22 -22.19
C GLY A 338 10.34 16.43 -22.61
N PRO A 339 11.23 15.48 -22.28
CA PRO A 339 10.95 14.25 -21.56
C PRO A 339 10.77 14.50 -20.06
N ARG A 340 9.68 14.02 -19.47
CA ARG A 340 9.61 13.76 -18.03
C ARG A 340 10.28 12.43 -17.76
N VAL A 341 11.35 12.43 -16.97
CA VAL A 341 12.06 11.20 -16.58
C VAL A 341 11.24 10.48 -15.52
N LEU A 342 10.83 9.24 -15.80
CA LEU A 342 10.04 8.43 -14.88
C LEU A 342 10.92 7.55 -13.99
N SER A 343 12.08 7.11 -14.47
CA SER A 343 12.94 6.17 -13.74
C SER A 343 14.34 6.73 -13.46
N ALA A 344 15.00 6.16 -12.44
CA ALA A 344 16.40 6.41 -12.18
C ALA A 344 17.29 5.97 -13.38
N PRO A 345 18.52 6.51 -13.49
CA PRO A 345 19.48 6.03 -14.49
C PRO A 345 19.77 4.54 -14.30
N GLY A 346 19.74 3.76 -15.38
CA GLY A 346 20.08 2.33 -15.33
C GLY A 346 18.92 1.38 -15.00
N THR A 347 17.70 1.89 -14.80
CA THR A 347 16.52 1.08 -14.47
C THR A 347 16.12 0.15 -15.61
N VAL A 348 16.10 0.64 -16.85
CA VAL A 348 15.70 -0.12 -18.05
C VAL A 348 16.85 -0.32 -19.03
N VAL A 349 16.72 -1.26 -19.96
CA VAL A 349 17.57 -1.28 -21.16
C VAL A 349 17.00 -0.33 -22.23
N PRO A 350 17.81 0.19 -23.17
CA PRO A 350 17.32 1.12 -24.20
C PRO A 350 16.31 0.53 -25.20
N THR A 351 16.10 -0.79 -25.14
CA THR A 351 15.16 -1.57 -25.95
C THR A 351 14.04 -2.17 -25.09
N ALA A 352 13.84 -1.70 -23.86
CA ALA A 352 12.81 -2.22 -22.98
C ALA A 352 11.41 -1.89 -23.53
N HIS A 353 10.50 -2.86 -23.43
CA HIS A 353 9.09 -2.65 -23.72
C HIS A 353 8.33 -2.21 -22.47
N THR A 354 7.23 -1.48 -22.68
CA THR A 354 6.32 -1.04 -21.63
C THR A 354 4.90 -1.51 -21.93
N ALA A 355 4.21 -1.99 -20.91
CA ALA A 355 2.78 -2.23 -20.93
C ALA A 355 2.06 -1.10 -20.22
N VAL A 356 0.91 -0.72 -20.76
CA VAL A 356 0.04 0.30 -20.18
C VAL A 356 -1.22 -0.40 -19.71
N VAL A 357 -1.52 -0.29 -18.42
CA VAL A 357 -2.80 -0.72 -17.83
C VAL A 357 -3.52 0.53 -17.35
N HIS A 358 -4.56 0.94 -18.08
CA HIS A 358 -5.31 2.16 -17.81
C HIS A 358 -6.66 1.86 -17.18
N TYR A 359 -6.85 2.22 -15.91
CA TYR A 359 -8.15 2.19 -15.24
C TYR A 359 -8.93 3.44 -15.61
N SER A 360 -9.75 3.34 -16.66
CA SER A 360 -10.67 4.41 -17.05
C SER A 360 -11.68 4.69 -15.94
N ALA A 361 -12.03 5.96 -15.78
CA ALA A 361 -13.02 6.46 -14.86
C ALA A 361 -14.42 6.44 -15.46
N GLU A 362 -14.94 5.25 -15.81
CA GLU A 362 -16.39 5.11 -15.86
C GLU A 362 -16.93 5.30 -14.44
N GLN A 363 -17.44 6.51 -14.19
CA GLN A 363 -17.97 6.94 -12.92
C GLN A 363 -19.30 6.20 -12.67
N LYS A 364 -19.26 5.11 -11.89
CA LYS A 364 -20.47 4.54 -11.27
C LYS A 364 -20.70 5.21 -9.91
N GLY A 365 -21.40 6.34 -9.91
CA GLY A 365 -21.87 7.02 -8.69
C GLY A 365 -20.98 8.16 -8.16
N ASP A 366 -21.27 8.64 -6.96
CA ASP A 366 -20.72 9.89 -6.38
C ASP A 366 -19.33 9.76 -5.72
N GLY A 367 -18.61 8.64 -5.95
CA GLY A 367 -17.29 8.37 -5.39
C GLY A 367 -16.10 8.70 -6.33
N PRO A 368 -14.86 8.81 -5.81
CA PRO A 368 -13.67 8.85 -6.66
C PRO A 368 -13.56 7.56 -7.48
N ALA A 369 -13.03 7.66 -8.70
CA ALA A 369 -12.84 6.49 -9.56
C ALA A 369 -11.98 5.41 -8.85
N PRO A 370 -12.24 4.11 -9.05
CA PRO A 370 -11.50 3.01 -8.40
C PRO A 370 -9.97 3.14 -8.49
N GLY A 371 -9.46 3.71 -9.59
CA GLY A 371 -8.02 3.94 -9.79
C GLY A 371 -7.37 4.89 -8.76
N PHE A 372 -8.10 5.86 -8.21
CA PHE A 372 -7.58 6.74 -7.15
C PHE A 372 -7.56 6.04 -5.79
N GLY A 373 -8.58 5.26 -5.45
CA GLY A 373 -8.60 4.43 -4.24
C GLY A 373 -7.48 3.38 -4.22
N ALA A 374 -7.08 2.91 -5.41
CA ALA A 374 -5.95 2.02 -5.56
C ALA A 374 -4.64 2.67 -5.07
N LEU A 375 -4.36 3.94 -5.37
CA LEU A 375 -3.11 4.60 -4.96
C LEU A 375 -2.91 4.64 -3.43
N ILE A 376 -3.95 4.99 -2.67
CA ILE A 376 -3.89 4.98 -1.20
C ILE A 376 -3.77 3.56 -0.64
N SER A 377 -4.41 2.58 -1.28
CA SER A 377 -4.29 1.17 -0.90
C SER A 377 -2.86 0.64 -1.13
N ILE A 378 -2.25 1.03 -2.25
CA ILE A 378 -0.86 0.71 -2.59
C ILE A 378 0.09 1.37 -1.58
N ALA A 379 -0.10 2.67 -1.32
CA ALA A 379 0.67 3.42 -0.34
C ALA A 379 0.67 2.72 1.04
N SER A 380 -0.52 2.32 1.50
CA SER A 380 -0.70 1.61 2.77
C SER A 380 0.04 0.29 2.81
N THR A 381 0.00 -0.48 1.72
CA THR A 381 0.66 -1.78 1.70
C THR A 381 2.18 -1.67 1.75
N PHE A 382 2.77 -0.75 0.97
CA PHE A 382 4.21 -0.49 1.06
C PHE A 382 4.59 0.01 2.44
N PHE A 383 3.73 0.83 3.06
CA PHE A 383 3.98 1.38 4.37
C PHE A 383 4.10 0.28 5.44
N PHE A 384 3.13 -0.63 5.51
CA PHE A 384 3.08 -1.69 6.52
C PHE A 384 4.03 -2.87 6.26
N ARG A 385 4.62 -2.97 5.06
CA ARG A 385 5.61 -4.02 4.71
C ARG A 385 7.07 -3.59 4.85
N GLY A 386 7.34 -2.53 5.61
CA GLY A 386 8.70 -2.06 5.90
C GLY A 386 9.32 -1.17 4.83
N SER A 387 8.58 -0.86 3.75
CA SER A 387 8.95 0.16 2.76
C SER A 387 8.28 1.50 3.10
N SER A 388 8.35 1.91 4.37
CA SER A 388 7.56 3.01 4.95
C SER A 388 7.76 4.34 4.23
N ASN A 389 8.99 4.67 3.82
CA ASN A 389 9.28 5.88 3.04
C ASN A 389 8.58 5.90 1.68
N VAL A 390 8.50 4.75 1.01
CA VAL A 390 7.81 4.62 -0.29
C VAL A 390 6.31 4.78 -0.08
N GLY A 391 5.74 4.09 0.91
CA GLY A 391 4.33 4.22 1.26
C GLY A 391 3.93 5.66 1.59
N ALA A 392 4.75 6.37 2.39
CA ALA A 392 4.52 7.78 2.72
C ALA A 392 4.58 8.69 1.49
N GLN A 393 5.56 8.48 0.58
CA GLN A 393 5.63 9.27 -0.66
C GLN A 393 4.43 9.01 -1.57
N LEU A 394 3.99 7.75 -1.71
CA LEU A 394 2.83 7.42 -2.54
C LEU A 394 1.54 8.06 -2.02
N ALA A 395 1.33 8.07 -0.70
CA ALA A 395 0.19 8.77 -0.10
C ALA A 395 0.24 10.28 -0.39
N LEU A 396 1.42 10.90 -0.22
CA LEU A 396 1.63 12.32 -0.50
C LEU A 396 1.38 12.66 -1.98
N ASP A 397 1.86 11.82 -2.90
CA ASP A 397 1.66 12.05 -4.34
C ASP A 397 0.19 11.90 -4.72
N ALA A 398 -0.53 10.95 -4.11
CA ALA A 398 -1.96 10.75 -4.34
C ALA A 398 -2.77 11.98 -3.94
N VAL A 399 -2.55 12.55 -2.74
CA VAL A 399 -3.24 13.78 -2.31
C VAL A 399 -2.80 15.00 -3.12
N THR A 400 -1.51 15.10 -3.45
CA THR A 400 -0.98 16.18 -4.30
C THR A 400 -1.62 16.20 -5.67
N ALA A 401 -1.87 15.03 -6.25
CA ALA A 401 -2.56 14.93 -7.54
C ALA A 401 -4.07 15.16 -7.44
N LEU A 402 -4.69 14.87 -6.29
CA LEU A 402 -6.11 15.12 -6.06
C LEU A 402 -6.41 16.62 -5.85
N ARG A 403 -5.47 17.38 -5.25
CA ARG A 403 -5.59 18.84 -5.00
C ARG A 403 -6.15 19.66 -6.17
N PRO A 404 -5.52 19.70 -7.37
CA PRO A 404 -6.02 20.53 -8.47
C PRO A 404 -7.43 20.11 -8.92
N LEU A 405 -7.80 18.84 -8.74
CA LEU A 405 -9.10 18.33 -9.16
C LEU A 405 -10.24 18.84 -8.29
N THR A 406 -9.95 19.22 -7.04
CA THR A 406 -10.96 19.78 -6.13
C THR A 406 -11.48 21.16 -6.57
N VAL A 407 -10.77 21.82 -7.50
CA VAL A 407 -11.22 23.07 -8.13
C VAL A 407 -12.34 22.80 -9.12
N ASP A 408 -12.14 21.84 -10.02
CA ASP A 408 -13.12 21.47 -11.05
C ASP A 408 -14.25 20.60 -10.50
N GLN A 409 -13.97 19.83 -9.43
CA GLN A 409 -14.87 18.86 -8.82
C GLN A 409 -14.91 19.04 -7.29
N PRO A 410 -15.68 20.02 -6.77
CA PRO A 410 -15.71 20.35 -5.35
C PRO A 410 -16.07 19.18 -4.41
N PHE A 411 -16.82 18.19 -4.89
CA PHE A 411 -17.16 17.00 -4.09
C PHE A 411 -15.92 16.19 -3.67
N LEU A 412 -14.81 16.29 -4.41
CA LEU A 412 -13.54 15.64 -4.07
C LEU A 412 -12.83 16.26 -2.85
N ARG A 413 -13.23 17.46 -2.39
CA ARG A 413 -12.62 18.09 -1.20
C ARG A 413 -12.77 17.24 0.04
N ARG A 414 -13.90 16.57 0.21
CA ARG A 414 -14.13 15.65 1.33
C ARG A 414 -13.17 14.47 1.29
N GLN A 415 -12.93 13.91 0.11
CA GLN A 415 -12.00 12.80 -0.09
C GLN A 415 -10.55 13.22 0.19
N LEU A 416 -10.15 14.39 -0.34
CA LEU A 416 -8.83 14.96 -0.09
C LEU A 416 -8.62 15.20 1.41
N ALA A 417 -9.57 15.86 2.08
CA ALA A 417 -9.49 16.12 3.51
C ALA A 417 -9.35 14.83 4.33
N GLN A 418 -10.07 13.77 3.95
CA GLN A 418 -9.96 12.46 4.57
C GLN A 418 -8.56 11.87 4.38
N TRP A 419 -8.04 11.81 3.16
CA TRP A 419 -6.73 11.22 2.87
C TRP A 419 -5.56 12.01 3.43
N ASP A 420 -5.68 13.34 3.48
CA ASP A 420 -4.70 14.22 4.12
C ASP A 420 -4.62 13.91 5.63
N ALA A 421 -5.76 13.82 6.32
CA ALA A 421 -5.79 13.41 7.73
C ALA A 421 -5.19 12.01 7.92
N SER A 422 -5.74 11.01 7.20
CA SER A 422 -5.27 9.64 7.27
C SER A 422 -5.56 8.89 5.96
N PRO A 423 -4.56 8.24 5.34
CA PRO A 423 -3.29 7.84 5.97
C PRO A 423 -2.11 8.80 5.76
N THR A 424 -2.24 9.89 5.00
CA THR A 424 -1.05 10.64 4.53
C THR A 424 -0.26 11.29 5.67
N THR A 425 -0.92 12.05 6.55
CA THR A 425 -0.25 12.63 7.73
C THR A 425 0.38 11.54 8.60
N ALA A 426 -0.36 10.45 8.87
CA ALA A 426 0.10 9.31 9.66
C ALA A 426 1.38 8.67 9.09
N PHE A 427 1.45 8.48 7.78
CA PHE A 427 2.61 7.87 7.14
C PHE A 427 3.81 8.81 7.14
N LEU A 428 3.59 10.11 6.89
CA LEU A 428 4.65 11.12 6.91
C LEU A 428 5.27 11.29 8.30
N THR A 429 4.46 11.32 9.37
CA THR A 429 4.98 11.39 10.76
C THR A 429 5.80 10.16 11.12
N ALA A 430 5.32 8.97 10.77
CA ALA A 430 6.00 7.72 11.09
C ALA A 430 7.34 7.53 10.38
N VAL A 431 7.57 8.17 9.23
CA VAL A 431 8.88 8.20 8.55
C VAL A 431 9.72 9.44 8.89
N GLY A 432 9.25 10.28 9.82
CA GLY A 432 9.96 11.48 10.28
C GLY A 432 9.91 12.68 9.34
N ARG A 433 9.02 12.68 8.32
CA ARG A 433 8.81 13.82 7.40
C ARG A 433 7.85 14.85 7.99
N TRP A 434 8.27 15.44 9.12
CA TRP A 434 7.41 16.27 9.97
C TRP A 434 6.86 17.53 9.30
N ASP A 435 7.65 18.21 8.47
CA ASP A 435 7.19 19.48 7.83
C ASP A 435 6.07 19.21 6.82
N GLU A 436 6.21 18.14 6.04
CA GLU A 436 5.20 17.71 5.08
C GLU A 436 3.97 17.17 5.80
N ALA A 437 4.15 16.41 6.89
CA ALA A 437 3.04 15.94 7.73
C ALA A 437 2.22 17.12 8.29
N VAL A 438 2.88 18.16 8.79
CA VAL A 438 2.21 19.35 9.34
C VAL A 438 1.48 20.13 8.24
N ALA A 439 2.08 20.29 7.06
CA ALA A 439 1.45 20.96 5.93
C ALA A 439 0.17 20.21 5.47
N THR A 440 0.26 18.89 5.31
CA THR A 440 -0.88 18.04 4.95
C THR A 440 -1.96 18.04 6.03
N ALA A 441 -1.58 18.01 7.31
CA ALA A 441 -2.52 18.11 8.43
C ALA A 441 -3.30 19.43 8.43
N ASP A 442 -2.61 20.56 8.21
CA ASP A 442 -3.24 21.89 8.15
C ASP A 442 -4.20 22.02 6.97
N GLU A 443 -3.84 21.45 5.81
CA GLU A 443 -4.71 21.38 4.65
C GLU A 443 -5.99 20.58 4.94
N SER A 444 -5.87 19.38 5.53
CA SER A 444 -7.03 18.56 5.92
C SER A 444 -8.01 19.34 6.81
N ILE A 445 -7.49 19.95 7.88
CA ILE A 445 -8.32 20.72 8.81
C ILE A 445 -8.93 21.95 8.12
N GLY A 446 -8.17 22.62 7.25
CA GLY A 446 -8.66 23.74 6.44
C GLY A 446 -9.80 23.34 5.49
N LEU A 447 -9.69 22.18 4.84
CA LEU A 447 -10.71 21.63 3.95
C LEU A 447 -11.97 21.26 4.73
N TYR A 448 -11.85 20.56 5.86
CA TYR A 448 -13.01 20.22 6.69
C TYR A 448 -13.70 21.47 7.25
N ARG A 449 -12.95 22.48 7.71
CA ARG A 449 -13.54 23.77 8.13
C ARG A 449 -14.30 24.45 7.00
N THR A 450 -13.76 24.42 5.78
CA THR A 450 -14.44 24.95 4.59
C THR A 450 -15.74 24.20 4.32
N LEU A 451 -15.71 22.87 4.32
CA LEU A 451 -16.88 22.03 4.11
C LEU A 451 -17.98 22.28 5.15
N VAL A 452 -17.63 22.41 6.43
CA VAL A 452 -18.58 22.75 7.51
C VAL A 452 -19.17 24.14 7.32
N LYS A 453 -18.37 25.11 6.87
CA LYS A 453 -18.83 26.48 6.58
C LYS A 453 -19.79 26.53 5.39
N GLU A 454 -19.53 25.74 4.34
CA GLU A 454 -20.38 25.63 3.16
C GLU A 454 -21.70 24.91 3.47
N ASN A 455 -21.71 24.02 4.48
CA ASN A 455 -22.87 23.21 4.87
C ASN A 455 -23.23 23.43 6.35
N PRO A 456 -23.66 24.64 6.74
CA PRO A 456 -23.93 24.96 8.13
C PRO A 456 -25.09 24.09 8.65
N GLY A 457 -24.83 23.32 9.70
CA GLY A 457 -25.80 22.40 10.30
C GLY A 457 -25.59 20.92 9.95
N ASP A 458 -24.66 20.61 9.05
CA ASP A 458 -24.24 19.22 8.80
C ASP A 458 -23.42 18.69 9.98
N GLU A 459 -24.07 17.88 10.83
CA GLU A 459 -23.45 17.26 12.00
C GLU A 459 -22.37 16.25 11.62
N GLU A 460 -22.51 15.56 10.47
CA GLU A 460 -21.53 14.56 10.03
C GLU A 460 -20.21 15.24 9.64
N LEU A 461 -20.27 16.34 8.89
CA LEU A 461 -19.08 17.12 8.53
C LEU A 461 -18.42 17.73 9.77
N ALA A 462 -19.20 18.26 10.70
CA ALA A 462 -18.68 18.76 11.97
C ALA A 462 -18.01 17.64 12.78
N PHE A 463 -18.61 16.45 12.84
CA PHE A 463 -18.01 15.29 13.50
C PHE A 463 -16.70 14.86 12.83
N ARG A 464 -16.65 14.81 11.49
CA ARG A 464 -15.44 14.47 10.72
C ARG A 464 -14.30 15.45 10.95
N LEU A 465 -14.59 16.75 11.10
CA LEU A 465 -13.59 17.74 11.48
C LEU A 465 -12.98 17.44 12.85
N SER A 466 -13.81 17.11 13.85
CA SER A 466 -13.31 16.72 15.19
C SER A 466 -12.52 15.42 15.13
N TRP A 467 -12.99 14.43 14.38
CA TRP A 467 -12.28 13.16 14.20
C TRP A 467 -10.90 13.37 13.58
N ALA A 468 -10.82 14.10 12.47
CA ALA A 468 -9.55 14.42 11.81
C ALA A 468 -8.61 15.18 12.76
N SER A 469 -9.15 16.10 13.58
CA SER A 469 -8.36 16.83 14.57
C SER A 469 -7.77 15.91 15.64
N ILE A 470 -8.55 14.95 16.16
CA ILE A 470 -8.06 13.96 17.13
C ILE A 470 -7.02 13.04 16.50
N ASP A 471 -7.30 12.49 15.33
CA ASP A 471 -6.40 11.57 14.62
C ASP A 471 -5.05 12.22 14.30
N ILE A 472 -5.07 13.43 13.72
CA ILE A 472 -3.86 14.24 13.48
C ILE A 472 -3.13 14.53 14.80
N SER A 473 -3.85 14.90 15.87
CA SER A 473 -3.22 15.22 17.16
C SER A 473 -2.41 14.05 17.72
N LEU A 474 -2.92 12.82 17.60
CA LEU A 474 -2.22 11.60 18.02
C LEU A 474 -0.92 11.40 17.24
N HIS A 475 -0.94 11.63 15.92
CA HIS A 475 0.25 11.50 15.07
C HIS A 475 1.30 12.58 15.33
N LEU A 476 0.89 13.81 15.64
CA LEU A 476 1.81 14.92 15.93
C LEU A 476 2.40 14.85 17.35
N TRP A 477 1.72 14.20 18.29
CA TRP A 477 2.13 14.15 19.70
C TRP A 477 3.52 13.55 19.94
N GLY A 478 3.94 12.63 19.06
CA GLY A 478 5.26 11.98 19.14
C GLY A 478 6.45 12.93 18.97
N LYS A 479 6.23 14.16 18.49
CA LYS A 479 7.27 15.18 18.33
C LYS A 479 7.09 16.30 19.35
N PRO A 480 8.05 16.50 20.29
CA PRO A 480 7.91 17.49 21.37
C PRO A 480 7.54 18.90 20.91
N GLU A 481 8.12 19.37 19.80
CA GLU A 481 7.86 20.72 19.28
C GLU A 481 6.43 20.90 18.76
N LEU A 482 5.73 19.80 18.47
CA LEU A 482 4.36 19.79 17.94
C LEU A 482 3.29 19.46 18.99
N GLN A 483 3.68 19.10 20.22
CA GLN A 483 2.74 18.80 21.30
C GLN A 483 1.76 19.94 21.61
N PRO A 484 2.15 21.23 21.62
CA PRO A 484 1.19 22.32 21.80
C PRO A 484 0.11 22.37 20.70
N LYS A 485 0.49 22.10 19.44
CA LYS A 485 -0.43 22.05 18.31
C LYS A 485 -1.37 20.86 18.39
N ALA A 486 -0.84 19.69 18.75
CA ALA A 486 -1.64 18.49 18.98
C ALA A 486 -2.68 18.71 20.10
N LEU A 487 -2.27 19.29 21.24
CA LEU A 487 -3.19 19.62 22.33
C LEU A 487 -4.28 20.61 21.89
N ASP A 488 -3.93 21.67 21.14
CA ASP A 488 -4.91 22.63 20.61
C ASP A 488 -5.94 21.96 19.69
N LEU A 489 -5.50 21.05 18.81
CA LEU A 489 -6.40 20.26 17.96
C LEU A 489 -7.34 19.39 18.78
N THR A 490 -6.84 18.69 19.82
CA THR A 490 -7.64 17.86 20.72
C THR A 490 -8.70 18.69 21.45
N LEU A 491 -8.33 19.84 22.02
CA LEU A 491 -9.27 20.68 22.76
C LEU A 491 -10.37 21.28 21.86
N LYS A 492 -10.02 21.73 20.65
CA LYS A 492 -11.00 22.21 19.66
C LYS A 492 -11.94 21.10 19.20
N ALA A 493 -11.43 19.88 19.02
CA ALA A 493 -12.26 18.73 18.66
C ALA A 493 -13.32 18.42 19.74
N ILE A 494 -12.93 18.51 21.01
CA ILE A 494 -13.80 18.30 22.18
C ILE A 494 -14.83 19.41 22.31
N GLU A 495 -14.45 20.67 22.13
CA GLU A 495 -15.39 21.79 22.16
C GLU A 495 -16.47 21.65 21.08
N ASN A 496 -16.08 21.28 19.86
CA ASN A 496 -17.01 21.00 18.79
C ASN A 496 -17.91 19.80 19.12
N LEU A 497 -17.35 18.72 19.69
CA LEU A 497 -18.13 17.55 20.06
C LEU A 497 -19.11 17.83 21.22
N ARG A 498 -18.73 18.66 22.20
CA ARG A 498 -19.65 19.18 23.23
C ARG A 498 -20.83 19.89 22.57
N THR A 499 -20.56 20.76 21.59
CA THR A 499 -21.64 21.44 20.84
C THR A 499 -22.55 20.43 20.13
N LEU A 500 -21.98 19.42 19.47
CA LEU A 500 -22.77 18.36 18.81
C LEU A 500 -23.63 17.56 19.80
N THR A 501 -23.12 17.24 20.99
CA THR A 501 -23.90 16.50 22.01
C THR A 501 -25.14 17.24 22.52
N THR A 502 -25.16 18.59 22.44
CA THR A 502 -26.36 19.37 22.80
C THR A 502 -27.50 19.17 21.81
N ARG A 503 -27.18 18.89 20.54
CA ARG A 503 -28.16 18.65 19.47
C ARG A 503 -28.51 17.17 19.35
N ASN A 504 -27.49 16.32 19.48
CA ASN A 504 -27.60 14.90 19.25
C ASN A 504 -26.85 14.11 20.35
N PRO A 505 -27.58 13.55 21.33
CA PRO A 505 -27.01 12.76 22.43
C PRO A 505 -26.16 11.56 22.01
N THR A 506 -26.25 11.06 20.78
CA THR A 506 -25.48 9.91 20.31
C THR A 506 -23.96 10.14 20.37
N TYR A 507 -23.52 11.39 20.27
CA TYR A 507 -22.10 11.76 20.37
C TYR A 507 -21.54 11.72 21.79
N ARG A 508 -22.38 11.52 22.84
CA ARG A 508 -21.93 11.50 24.25
C ARG A 508 -20.90 10.39 24.50
N ARG A 509 -21.07 9.22 23.86
CA ARG A 509 -20.12 8.10 23.99
C ARG A 509 -18.74 8.50 23.45
N GLN A 510 -18.70 9.14 22.28
CA GLN A 510 -17.45 9.61 21.69
C GLN A 510 -16.81 10.74 22.51
N LEU A 511 -17.64 11.63 23.07
CA LEU A 511 -17.16 12.71 23.93
C LEU A 511 -16.50 12.14 25.19
N ALA A 512 -17.17 11.20 25.86
CA ALA A 512 -16.63 10.52 27.04
C ALA A 512 -15.28 9.83 26.75
N GLN A 513 -15.17 9.19 25.58
CA GLN A 513 -13.93 8.55 25.16
C GLN A 513 -12.80 9.56 24.94
N TRP A 514 -13.04 10.63 24.17
CA TRP A 514 -12.01 11.61 23.83
C TRP A 514 -11.58 12.50 25.00
N THR A 515 -12.49 12.75 25.96
CA THR A 515 -12.15 13.45 27.19
C THR A 515 -11.27 12.58 28.10
N ALA A 516 -11.51 11.25 28.18
CA ALA A 516 -10.57 10.34 28.85
C ALA A 516 -9.22 10.29 28.11
N SER A 517 -9.23 10.01 26.81
CA SER A 517 -8.03 9.90 26.00
C SER A 517 -8.31 10.27 24.54
N PRO A 518 -7.52 11.19 23.93
CA PRO A 518 -6.21 11.64 24.39
C PRO A 518 -6.20 12.86 25.32
N ALA A 519 -7.34 13.48 25.63
CA ALA A 519 -7.33 14.81 26.24
C ALA A 519 -6.72 14.89 27.63
N THR A 520 -7.15 14.04 28.59
CA THR A 520 -6.54 13.98 29.92
C THR A 520 -5.05 13.67 29.80
N ALA A 521 -4.66 12.71 28.97
CA ALA A 521 -3.26 12.35 28.74
C ALA A 521 -2.40 13.53 28.23
N PHE A 522 -2.91 14.29 27.27
CA PHE A 522 -2.18 15.42 26.70
C PHE A 522 -2.09 16.58 27.69
N LEU A 523 -3.14 16.84 28.45
CA LEU A 523 -3.16 17.87 29.49
C LEU A 523 -2.19 17.55 30.63
N THR A 524 -2.12 16.29 31.09
CA THR A 524 -1.17 15.88 32.14
C THR A 524 0.27 16.00 31.67
N ALA A 525 0.60 15.54 30.46
CA ALA A 525 1.97 15.68 29.93
C ALA A 525 2.38 17.15 29.69
N ALA A 526 1.41 18.02 29.37
CA ALA A 526 1.64 19.47 29.30
C ALA A 526 1.69 20.15 30.68
N GLY A 527 1.52 19.42 31.79
CA GLY A 527 1.52 19.94 33.16
C GLY A 527 0.26 20.73 33.54
N ARG A 528 -0.81 20.68 32.73
CA ARG A 528 -2.09 21.37 32.94
C ARG A 528 -3.03 20.52 33.79
N TRP A 529 -2.61 20.24 35.02
CA TRP A 529 -3.25 19.26 35.92
C TRP A 529 -4.71 19.57 36.25
N ASP A 530 -5.07 20.83 36.51
CA ASP A 530 -6.45 21.20 36.85
C ASP A 530 -7.42 20.95 35.68
N GLU A 531 -6.96 21.23 34.46
CA GLU A 531 -7.76 20.98 33.25
C GLU A 531 -7.83 19.48 32.94
N ALA A 532 -6.74 18.74 33.18
CA ALA A 532 -6.74 17.29 33.04
C ALA A 532 -7.75 16.63 34.01
N ASP A 533 -7.81 17.11 35.25
CA ASP A 533 -8.73 16.62 36.28
C ASP A 533 -10.19 16.94 35.93
N ALA A 534 -10.46 18.14 35.42
CA ALA A 534 -11.79 18.51 34.92
C ALA A 534 -12.23 17.64 33.73
N MET A 535 -11.31 17.35 32.80
CA MET A 535 -11.58 16.49 31.64
C MET A 535 -11.85 15.03 32.06
N ALA A 536 -11.12 14.56 33.06
CA ALA A 536 -11.35 13.26 33.69
C ALA A 536 -12.74 13.17 34.35
N ASP A 537 -13.14 14.18 35.12
CA ASP A 537 -14.46 14.20 35.76
C ASP A 537 -15.61 14.24 34.75
N GLU A 538 -15.47 14.99 33.67
CA GLU A 538 -16.45 15.01 32.58
C GLU A 538 -16.57 13.61 31.96
N SER A 539 -15.46 12.96 31.62
CA SER A 539 -15.47 11.60 31.03
C SER A 539 -16.20 10.60 31.93
N ILE A 540 -15.81 10.53 33.20
CA ILE A 540 -16.38 9.58 34.16
C ILE A 540 -17.85 9.88 34.40
N THR A 541 -18.26 11.15 34.45
CA THR A 541 -19.66 11.55 34.60
C THR A 541 -20.50 11.14 33.39
N LEU A 542 -19.97 11.32 32.17
CA LEU A 542 -20.64 10.90 30.94
C LEU A 542 -20.81 9.38 30.89
N TYR A 543 -19.74 8.61 31.14
CA TYR A 543 -19.81 7.15 31.15
C TYR A 543 -20.76 6.62 32.24
N ARG A 544 -20.75 7.18 33.45
CA ARG A 544 -21.70 6.82 34.52
C ARG A 544 -23.14 7.10 34.10
N THR A 545 -23.39 8.24 33.46
CA THR A 545 -24.73 8.60 32.96
C THR A 545 -25.17 7.61 31.88
N LEU A 546 -24.32 7.34 30.89
CA LEU A 546 -24.63 6.41 29.80
C LEU A 546 -24.88 4.99 30.30
N THR A 547 -24.09 4.51 31.28
CA THR A 547 -24.28 3.18 31.89
C THR A 547 -25.57 3.12 32.71
N LYS A 548 -25.96 4.21 33.37
CA LYS A 548 -27.24 4.29 34.09
C LYS A 548 -28.44 4.31 33.13
N GLU A 549 -28.31 5.01 32.01
CA GLU A 549 -29.33 5.05 30.95
C GLU A 549 -29.48 3.68 30.25
N ASN A 550 -28.39 2.91 30.16
CA ASN A 550 -28.33 1.62 29.47
C ASN A 550 -27.65 0.55 30.36
N PRO A 551 -28.30 0.07 31.44
CA PRO A 551 -27.66 -0.80 32.44
C PRO A 551 -27.27 -2.20 31.93
N ASP A 552 -27.86 -2.62 30.81
CA ASP A 552 -27.58 -3.91 30.17
C ASP A 552 -26.50 -3.82 29.08
N ASP A 553 -25.96 -2.63 28.80
CA ASP A 553 -24.87 -2.43 27.83
C ASP A 553 -23.51 -2.66 28.51
N ASP A 554 -23.01 -3.88 28.38
CA ASP A 554 -21.72 -4.28 28.92
C ASP A 554 -20.53 -3.51 28.28
N GLU A 555 -20.67 -2.99 27.05
CA GLU A 555 -19.61 -2.18 26.43
C GLU A 555 -19.49 -0.80 27.09
N LEU A 556 -20.60 -0.19 27.50
CA LEU A 556 -20.59 1.07 28.23
C LEU A 556 -20.01 0.89 29.65
N ALA A 557 -20.38 -0.20 30.33
CA ALA A 557 -19.81 -0.54 31.63
C ALA A 557 -18.30 -0.85 31.53
N TYR A 558 -17.87 -1.54 30.47
CA TYR A 558 -16.45 -1.75 30.19
C TYR A 558 -15.75 -0.42 29.85
N GLY A 559 -16.37 0.43 29.02
CA GLY A 559 -15.85 1.75 28.67
C GLY A 559 -15.61 2.66 29.90
N LEU A 560 -16.53 2.63 30.87
CA LEU A 560 -16.35 3.31 32.16
C LEU A 560 -15.12 2.78 32.93
N SER A 561 -14.94 1.46 32.93
CA SER A 561 -13.82 0.80 33.63
C SER A 561 -12.50 1.12 32.95
N TRP A 562 -12.45 1.04 31.61
CA TRP A 562 -11.30 1.42 30.81
C TRP A 562 -10.92 2.89 31.01
N ALA A 563 -11.88 3.81 30.90
CA ALA A 563 -11.64 5.24 31.09
C ALA A 563 -11.12 5.53 32.51
N SER A 564 -11.68 4.86 33.53
CA SER A 564 -11.22 4.99 34.92
C SER A 564 -9.77 4.56 35.10
N ILE A 565 -9.36 3.44 34.50
CA ILE A 565 -7.97 2.97 34.54
C ILE A 565 -7.05 3.91 33.76
N ASP A 566 -7.40 4.26 32.53
CA ASP A 566 -6.57 5.13 31.69
C ASP A 566 -6.36 6.51 32.35
N ILE A 567 -7.42 7.14 32.83
CA ILE A 567 -7.35 8.39 33.58
C ILE A 567 -6.47 8.21 34.83
N SER A 568 -6.67 7.14 35.60
CA SER A 568 -5.91 6.93 36.84
C SER A 568 -4.40 6.86 36.60
N LEU A 569 -3.97 6.22 35.51
CA LEU A 569 -2.57 6.13 35.12
C LEU A 569 -1.97 7.52 34.83
N HIS A 570 -2.71 8.38 34.13
CA HIS A 570 -2.27 9.74 33.81
C HIS A 570 -2.26 10.66 35.03
N LEU A 571 -3.21 10.51 35.95
CA LEU A 571 -3.29 11.35 37.16
C LEU A 571 -2.31 10.92 38.26
N TRP A 572 -1.84 9.67 38.26
CA TRP A 572 -0.96 9.12 39.30
C TRP A 572 0.35 9.89 39.52
N GLY A 573 0.85 10.54 38.47
CA GLY A 573 2.08 11.35 38.51
C GLY A 573 1.99 12.60 39.39
N LYS A 574 0.77 13.04 39.76
CA LYS A 574 0.53 14.21 40.61
C LYS A 574 0.11 13.74 42.01
N PRO A 575 0.93 13.95 43.07
CA PRO A 575 0.67 13.42 44.41
C PRO A 575 -0.73 13.76 44.97
N GLU A 576 -1.22 14.96 44.69
CA GLU A 576 -2.53 15.44 45.15
C GLU A 576 -3.71 14.68 44.50
N LEU A 577 -3.49 14.07 43.33
CA LEU A 577 -4.50 13.31 42.58
C LEU A 577 -4.37 11.78 42.76
N GLN A 578 -3.33 11.29 43.44
CA GLN A 578 -3.12 9.85 43.69
C GLN A 578 -4.31 9.18 44.42
N PRO A 579 -4.95 9.80 45.43
CA PRO A 579 -6.13 9.21 46.05
C PRO A 579 -7.30 9.02 45.07
N LYS A 580 -7.51 9.98 44.16
CA LYS A 580 -8.54 9.91 43.11
C LYS A 580 -8.20 8.83 42.10
N ALA A 581 -6.95 8.75 41.66
CA ALA A 581 -6.48 7.71 40.74
C ALA A 581 -6.66 6.30 41.33
N LEU A 582 -6.34 6.11 42.62
CA LEU A 582 -6.57 4.85 43.32
C LEU A 582 -8.08 4.51 43.39
N ASP A 583 -8.94 5.47 43.75
CA ASP A 583 -10.39 5.27 43.80
C ASP A 583 -10.97 4.87 42.43
N LEU A 584 -10.54 5.54 41.35
CA LEU A 584 -10.93 5.19 39.98
C LEU A 584 -10.50 3.76 39.62
N THR A 585 -9.28 3.38 39.98
CA THR A 585 -8.75 2.03 39.74
C THR A 585 -9.59 0.97 40.44
N LEU A 586 -9.86 1.16 41.74
CA LEU A 586 -10.63 0.19 42.53
C LEU A 586 -12.06 0.04 42.02
N LYS A 587 -12.73 1.15 41.66
CA LYS A 587 -14.07 1.12 41.06
C LYS A 587 -14.09 0.41 39.70
N ALA A 588 -13.05 0.59 38.88
CA ALA A 588 -12.91 -0.13 37.62
C ALA A 588 -12.79 -1.64 37.83
N ILE A 589 -12.01 -2.07 38.83
CA ILE A 589 -11.90 -3.49 39.21
C ILE A 589 -13.24 -4.05 39.68
N GLU A 590 -13.98 -3.33 40.52
CA GLU A 590 -15.32 -3.75 40.97
C GLU A 590 -16.32 -3.90 39.81
N ASN A 591 -16.31 -2.96 38.87
CA ASN A 591 -17.12 -3.04 37.66
C ASN A 591 -16.71 -4.25 36.80
N LEU A 592 -15.41 -4.47 36.59
CA LEU A 592 -14.92 -5.64 35.85
C LEU A 592 -15.29 -6.97 36.54
N ARG A 593 -15.23 -7.06 37.88
CA ARG A 593 -15.72 -8.24 38.61
C ARG A 593 -17.17 -8.52 38.28
N THR A 594 -18.02 -7.49 38.29
CA THR A 594 -19.43 -7.62 37.89
C THR A 594 -19.55 -8.10 36.44
N LEU A 595 -18.81 -7.51 35.51
CA LEU A 595 -18.81 -7.90 34.09
C LEU A 595 -18.35 -9.35 33.89
N THR A 596 -17.36 -9.84 34.65
CA THR A 596 -16.90 -11.23 34.54
C THR A 596 -17.95 -12.27 34.96
N THR A 597 -18.91 -11.88 35.80
CA THR A 597 -20.05 -12.77 36.14
C THR A 597 -21.03 -12.93 34.98
N LYS A 598 -21.16 -11.90 34.13
CA LYS A 598 -21.99 -11.92 32.92
C LYS A 598 -21.27 -12.57 31.76
N ASN A 599 -20.01 -12.18 31.54
CA ASN A 599 -19.20 -12.64 30.42
C ASN A 599 -17.76 -12.96 30.86
N PRO A 600 -17.37 -14.26 30.85
CA PRO A 600 -16.01 -14.71 31.15
C PRO A 600 -14.89 -14.07 30.34
N THR A 601 -15.15 -13.48 29.17
CA THR A 601 -14.11 -12.86 28.33
C THR A 601 -13.37 -11.72 29.04
N TYR A 602 -14.03 -11.02 29.97
CA TYR A 602 -13.44 -9.94 30.75
C TYR A 602 -12.44 -10.41 31.83
N ARG A 603 -12.32 -11.72 32.08
CA ARG A 603 -11.39 -12.25 33.09
C ARG A 603 -9.94 -11.88 32.80
N ARG A 604 -9.57 -11.81 31.52
CA ARG A 604 -8.22 -11.43 31.10
C ARG A 604 -7.91 -9.99 31.49
N GLN A 605 -8.81 -9.06 31.21
CA GLN A 605 -8.66 -7.64 31.56
C GLN A 605 -8.69 -7.45 33.09
N LEU A 606 -9.56 -8.18 33.80
CA LEU A 606 -9.59 -8.15 35.26
C LEU A 606 -8.25 -8.63 35.86
N ALA A 607 -7.69 -9.73 35.33
CA ALA A 607 -6.40 -10.25 35.76
C ALA A 607 -5.27 -9.24 35.50
N GLN A 608 -5.28 -8.60 34.34
CA GLN A 608 -4.29 -7.60 33.97
C GLN A 608 -4.34 -6.39 34.91
N TRP A 609 -5.52 -5.79 35.11
CA TRP A 609 -5.65 -4.54 35.87
C TRP A 609 -5.51 -4.74 37.38
N THR A 610 -5.82 -5.94 37.89
CA THR A 610 -5.52 -6.31 39.30
C THR A 610 -4.01 -6.47 39.54
N ALA A 611 -3.27 -7.06 38.59
CA ALA A 611 -1.80 -7.07 38.65
C ALA A 611 -1.21 -5.66 38.56
N SER A 612 -1.63 -4.88 37.57
CA SER A 612 -1.21 -3.47 37.39
C SER A 612 -2.25 -2.70 36.57
N PRO A 613 -2.75 -1.54 37.04
CA PRO A 613 -2.15 -0.71 38.08
C PRO A 613 -2.61 -0.96 39.52
N ALA A 614 -3.63 -1.78 39.79
CA ALA A 614 -4.24 -1.83 41.13
C ALA A 614 -3.26 -2.21 42.25
N THR A 615 -2.49 -3.29 42.09
CA THR A 615 -1.48 -3.70 43.07
C THR A 615 -0.41 -2.61 43.25
N ALA A 616 0.06 -2.00 42.16
CA ALA A 616 1.06 -0.94 42.19
C ALA A 616 0.60 0.28 43.00
N PHE A 617 -0.63 0.74 42.75
CA PHE A 617 -1.19 1.92 43.42
C PHE A 617 -1.49 1.66 44.88
N LEU A 618 -2.00 0.46 45.22
CA LEU A 618 -2.22 0.06 46.61
C LEU A 618 -0.90 -0.02 47.39
N THR A 619 0.14 -0.62 46.81
CA THR A 619 1.50 -0.66 47.35
C THR A 619 2.02 0.74 47.64
N ALA A 620 1.94 1.64 46.65
CA ALA A 620 2.47 2.99 46.78
C ALA A 620 1.68 3.85 47.79
N ALA A 621 0.39 3.56 47.98
CA ALA A 621 -0.43 4.14 49.04
C ALA A 621 -0.22 3.46 50.42
N GLY A 622 0.66 2.47 50.53
CA GLY A 622 0.95 1.74 51.77
C GLY A 622 -0.13 0.72 52.18
N ARG A 623 -1.10 0.42 51.31
CA ARG A 623 -2.21 -0.53 51.54
C ARG A 623 -1.80 -1.96 51.16
N TRP A 624 -0.80 -2.47 51.85
CA TRP A 624 -0.10 -3.73 51.50
C TRP A 624 -1.00 -4.98 51.49
N ASP A 625 -1.92 -5.11 52.44
CA ASP A 625 -2.81 -6.29 52.52
C ASP A 625 -3.79 -6.35 51.33
N GLU A 626 -4.28 -5.19 50.92
CA GLU A 626 -5.16 -5.07 49.75
C GLU A 626 -4.37 -5.26 48.46
N ALA A 627 -3.15 -4.73 48.37
CA ALA A 627 -2.25 -4.98 47.25
C ALA A 627 -1.99 -6.49 47.09
N ASN A 628 -1.69 -7.18 48.20
CA ASN A 628 -1.49 -8.62 48.20
C ASN A 628 -2.75 -9.40 47.78
N THR A 629 -3.93 -8.91 48.15
CA THR A 629 -5.22 -9.51 47.72
C THR A 629 -5.43 -9.36 46.22
N MET A 630 -5.17 -8.18 45.64
CA MET A 630 -5.27 -7.96 44.19
C MET A 630 -4.28 -8.82 43.41
N ALA A 631 -3.05 -8.94 43.94
CA ALA A 631 -2.05 -9.84 43.39
C ALA A 631 -2.52 -11.29 43.34
N ASP A 632 -3.08 -11.81 44.45
CA ASP A 632 -3.58 -13.19 44.52
C ASP A 632 -4.77 -13.45 43.57
N GLU A 633 -5.67 -12.48 43.42
CA GLU A 633 -6.76 -12.54 42.45
C GLU A 633 -6.22 -12.61 41.01
N SER A 634 -5.30 -11.71 40.63
CA SER A 634 -4.68 -11.71 39.30
C SER A 634 -4.04 -13.05 38.95
N ILE A 635 -3.23 -13.58 39.86
CA ILE A 635 -2.53 -14.86 39.70
C ILE A 635 -3.55 -16.00 39.54
N THR A 636 -4.61 -16.00 40.34
CA THR A 636 -5.66 -17.02 40.28
C THR A 636 -6.39 -16.98 38.93
N LEU A 637 -6.71 -15.78 38.44
CA LEU A 637 -7.36 -15.60 37.14
C LEU A 637 -6.46 -16.07 36.00
N TYR A 638 -5.19 -15.64 35.94
CA TYR A 638 -4.26 -16.07 34.89
C TYR A 638 -3.96 -17.57 34.94
N ARG A 639 -3.84 -18.17 36.13
CA ARG A 639 -3.70 -19.63 36.28
C ARG A 639 -4.92 -20.38 35.73
N THR A 640 -6.12 -19.85 35.99
CA THR A 640 -7.37 -20.41 35.46
C THR A 640 -7.40 -20.30 33.93
N LEU A 641 -7.12 -19.11 33.38
CA LEU A 641 -7.10 -18.87 31.93
C LEU A 641 -6.09 -19.76 31.20
N THR A 642 -4.89 -19.93 31.76
CA THR A 642 -3.84 -20.80 31.19
C THR A 642 -4.24 -22.27 31.27
N LYS A 643 -4.94 -22.69 32.32
CA LYS A 643 -5.45 -24.07 32.44
C LYS A 643 -6.59 -24.35 31.45
N GLU A 644 -7.45 -23.37 31.22
CA GLU A 644 -8.53 -23.45 30.22
C GLU A 644 -7.97 -23.45 28.79
N ASN A 645 -6.80 -22.82 28.56
CA ASN A 645 -6.17 -22.66 27.25
C ASN A 645 -4.67 -23.04 27.31
N PRO A 646 -4.33 -24.34 27.46
CA PRO A 646 -2.96 -24.79 27.71
C PRO A 646 -1.98 -24.54 26.55
N ASP A 647 -2.50 -24.39 25.33
CA ASP A 647 -1.71 -24.15 24.11
C ASP A 647 -1.57 -22.64 23.76
N ASP A 648 -2.10 -21.74 24.60
CA ASP A 648 -1.99 -20.29 24.40
C ASP A 648 -0.70 -19.73 25.02
N ASP A 649 0.29 -19.54 24.16
CA ASP A 649 1.58 -18.95 24.47
C ASP A 649 1.47 -17.56 25.09
N GLU A 650 0.53 -16.76 24.61
CA GLU A 650 0.35 -15.39 25.05
C GLU A 650 -0.17 -15.37 26.49
N LEU A 651 -1.13 -16.24 26.82
CA LEU A 651 -1.61 -16.39 28.20
C LEU A 651 -0.52 -16.92 29.14
N ALA A 652 0.29 -17.87 28.70
CA ALA A 652 1.40 -18.38 29.50
C ALA A 652 2.49 -17.31 29.73
N TYR A 653 2.75 -16.46 28.72
CA TYR A 653 3.61 -15.29 28.84
C TYR A 653 3.02 -14.26 29.82
N LEU A 654 1.75 -13.89 29.68
CA LEU A 654 1.08 -12.92 30.55
C LEU A 654 1.02 -13.36 32.02
N LEU A 655 0.82 -14.66 32.27
CA LEU A 655 0.92 -15.22 33.62
C LEU A 655 2.33 -14.99 34.20
N SER A 656 3.37 -15.29 33.42
CA SER A 656 4.76 -15.10 33.84
C SER A 656 5.10 -13.62 34.05
N GLN A 657 4.60 -12.74 33.17
CA GLN A 657 4.75 -11.30 33.32
C GLN A 657 4.06 -10.79 34.59
N SER A 658 2.83 -11.23 34.86
CA SER A 658 2.09 -10.80 36.07
C SER A 658 2.85 -11.15 37.35
N PHE A 659 3.55 -12.29 37.39
CA PHE A 659 4.38 -12.67 38.53
C PHE A 659 5.55 -11.71 38.73
N ILE A 660 6.23 -11.30 37.66
CA ILE A 660 7.33 -10.32 37.73
C ILE A 660 6.79 -8.97 38.20
N ASP A 661 5.74 -8.46 37.57
CA ASP A 661 5.16 -7.15 37.89
C ASP A 661 4.69 -7.09 39.35
N ILE A 662 3.93 -8.10 39.79
CA ILE A 662 3.49 -8.23 41.18
C ILE A 662 4.70 -8.35 42.13
N SER A 663 5.70 -9.17 41.79
CA SER A 663 6.88 -9.34 42.65
C SER A 663 7.60 -8.03 42.91
N LEU A 664 7.74 -7.19 41.89
CA LEU A 664 8.33 -5.85 41.99
C LEU A 664 7.51 -4.95 42.92
N HIS A 665 6.18 -4.98 42.81
CA HIS A 665 5.30 -4.18 43.66
C HIS A 665 5.27 -4.64 45.12
N LEU A 666 5.43 -5.94 45.39
CA LEU A 666 5.39 -6.45 46.77
C LEU A 666 6.75 -6.39 47.48
N TRP A 667 7.86 -6.28 46.74
CA TRP A 667 9.22 -6.33 47.29
C TRP A 667 9.54 -5.28 48.38
N GLY A 668 8.88 -4.12 48.33
CA GLY A 668 9.09 -3.03 49.29
C GLY A 668 8.63 -3.33 50.72
N LYS A 669 7.85 -4.41 50.93
CA LYS A 669 7.34 -4.82 52.25
C LYS A 669 8.08 -6.07 52.73
N PRO A 670 8.89 -6.02 53.80
CA PRO A 670 9.72 -7.15 54.25
C PRO A 670 8.95 -8.47 54.41
N GLU A 671 7.73 -8.40 54.92
CA GLU A 671 6.86 -9.56 55.16
C GLU A 671 6.40 -10.25 53.85
N LEU A 672 6.44 -9.54 52.73
CA LEU A 672 6.06 -10.05 51.40
C LEU A 672 7.27 -10.38 50.51
N GLN A 673 8.50 -10.11 50.94
CA GLN A 673 9.71 -10.35 50.13
C GLN A 673 9.89 -11.82 49.75
N ALA A 674 9.59 -12.75 50.67
CA ALA A 674 9.65 -14.18 50.37
C ALA A 674 8.68 -14.56 49.23
N LYS A 675 7.45 -14.06 49.27
CA LYS A 675 6.44 -14.25 48.23
C LYS A 675 6.86 -13.60 46.91
N ALA A 676 7.37 -12.37 46.95
CA ALA A 676 7.88 -11.69 45.76
C ALA A 676 9.02 -12.49 45.10
N ARG A 677 9.98 -13.00 45.89
CA ARG A 677 11.04 -13.89 45.39
C ARG A 677 10.46 -15.16 44.76
N ASP A 678 9.49 -15.80 45.40
CA ASP A 678 8.87 -17.03 44.89
C ASP A 678 8.16 -16.79 43.55
N LEU A 679 7.40 -15.68 43.42
CA LEU A 679 6.77 -15.28 42.16
C LEU A 679 7.80 -15.01 41.07
N ALA A 680 8.86 -14.26 41.38
CA ALA A 680 9.91 -13.94 40.42
C ALA A 680 10.61 -15.22 39.91
N VAL A 681 10.82 -16.22 40.75
CA VAL A 681 11.36 -17.53 40.35
C VAL A 681 10.35 -18.31 39.50
N GLU A 682 9.09 -18.39 39.93
CA GLU A 682 8.04 -19.11 39.19
C GLU A 682 7.84 -18.51 37.78
N ALA A 683 8.03 -17.19 37.63
CA ALA A 683 8.00 -16.51 36.34
C ALA A 683 9.09 -17.02 35.38
N ILE A 684 10.32 -17.18 35.87
CA ILE A 684 11.43 -17.73 35.09
C ILE A 684 11.13 -19.17 34.70
N ASP A 685 10.66 -19.97 35.65
CA ASP A 685 10.35 -21.39 35.42
C ASP A 685 9.25 -21.57 34.37
N LYS A 686 8.25 -20.69 34.36
CA LYS A 686 7.20 -20.67 33.34
C LYS A 686 7.68 -20.15 32.00
N LEU A 687 8.51 -19.10 31.96
CA LEU A 687 8.98 -18.52 30.69
C LEU A 687 10.05 -19.38 30.00
N ARG A 688 10.82 -20.18 30.74
CA ARG A 688 11.86 -21.08 30.19
C ARG A 688 11.37 -22.03 29.08
N PRO A 689 10.26 -22.79 29.23
CA PRO A 689 9.74 -23.62 28.14
C PRO A 689 9.28 -22.78 26.93
N LEU A 690 8.71 -21.59 27.14
CA LEU A 690 8.35 -20.66 26.05
C LEU A 690 9.57 -20.21 25.26
N ALA A 691 10.64 -19.78 25.94
CA ALA A 691 11.88 -19.33 25.30
C ALA A 691 12.63 -20.45 24.56
N THR A 692 12.41 -21.70 24.97
CA THR A 692 12.96 -22.89 24.31
C THR A 692 12.31 -23.11 22.95
N ARG A 693 10.97 -23.11 22.90
CA ARG A 693 10.20 -23.35 21.66
C ARG A 693 10.07 -22.11 20.77
N THR A 694 10.09 -20.92 21.36
CA THR A 694 9.93 -19.64 20.67
C THR A 694 11.10 -18.70 21.05
N PRO A 695 12.17 -18.66 20.23
CA PRO A 695 13.40 -17.93 20.57
C PRO A 695 13.25 -16.42 20.82
N SER A 696 12.16 -15.79 20.37
CA SER A 696 11.90 -14.36 20.60
C SER A 696 11.71 -14.01 22.08
N TYR A 697 11.41 -14.98 22.96
CA TYR A 697 11.29 -14.75 24.41
C TYR A 697 12.62 -14.85 25.18
N ARG A 698 13.71 -15.28 24.53
CA ARG A 698 15.03 -15.42 25.19
C ARG A 698 15.58 -14.10 25.75
N PRO A 699 15.47 -12.94 25.06
CA PRO A 699 15.88 -11.66 25.63
C PRO A 699 15.15 -11.36 26.93
N GLN A 700 13.82 -11.54 26.94
CA GLN A 700 12.99 -11.25 28.11
C GLN A 700 13.31 -12.18 29.29
N LEU A 701 13.55 -13.46 29.02
CA LEU A 701 13.97 -14.43 30.04
C LEU A 701 15.29 -14.03 30.69
N ALA A 702 16.29 -13.65 29.89
CA ALA A 702 17.59 -13.21 30.38
C ALA A 702 17.49 -11.89 31.16
N ASP A 703 16.64 -10.95 30.72
CA ASP A 703 16.38 -9.69 31.41
C ASP A 703 15.75 -9.96 32.79
N TRP A 704 14.69 -10.78 32.88
CA TRP A 704 14.02 -11.08 34.15
C TRP A 704 14.89 -11.89 35.14
N ILE A 705 15.71 -12.80 34.63
CA ILE A 705 16.72 -13.47 35.45
C ILE A 705 17.67 -12.44 36.07
N MET A 706 18.21 -11.55 35.25
CA MET A 706 19.18 -10.54 35.70
C MET A 706 18.57 -9.56 36.68
N SER A 707 17.32 -9.15 36.47
CA SER A 707 16.54 -8.32 37.37
C SER A 707 15.05 -8.48 37.06
N PRO A 708 14.19 -8.76 38.07
CA PRO A 708 14.50 -8.70 39.49
C PRO A 708 15.00 -10.01 40.12
N THR A 709 14.89 -11.17 39.45
CA THR A 709 14.93 -12.47 40.13
C THR A 709 16.26 -12.76 40.85
N ALA A 710 17.41 -12.55 40.19
CA ALA A 710 18.71 -12.74 40.83
C ALA A 710 18.93 -11.79 42.01
N ASP A 711 18.48 -10.53 41.90
CA ASP A 711 18.65 -9.52 42.94
C ASP A 711 17.80 -9.86 44.18
N PHE A 712 16.59 -10.37 43.97
CA PHE A 712 15.73 -10.86 45.06
C PHE A 712 16.35 -12.06 45.79
N LEU A 713 16.91 -13.02 45.05
CA LEU A 713 17.59 -14.18 45.64
C LEU A 713 18.82 -13.75 46.47
N VAL A 714 19.61 -12.81 45.97
CA VAL A 714 20.78 -12.28 46.69
C VAL A 714 20.37 -11.60 47.98
N ALA A 715 19.34 -10.75 47.92
CA ALA A 715 18.84 -10.01 49.08
C ALA A 715 18.31 -10.92 50.19
N LEU A 716 17.77 -12.10 49.85
CA LEU A 716 17.32 -13.12 50.80
C LEU A 716 18.38 -14.17 51.16
N GLY A 717 19.65 -13.95 50.77
CA GLY A 717 20.77 -14.80 51.14
C GLY A 717 20.92 -16.09 50.31
N GLU A 718 20.16 -16.24 49.22
CA GLU A 718 20.17 -17.41 48.33
C GLU A 718 21.17 -17.28 47.18
N LYS A 719 22.39 -16.83 47.50
CA LYS A 719 23.44 -16.51 46.53
C LYS A 719 23.73 -17.66 45.54
N GLY A 720 23.70 -18.90 46.01
CA GLY A 720 23.94 -20.08 45.15
C GLY A 720 22.89 -20.24 44.03
N ARG A 721 21.61 -19.98 44.33
CA ARG A 721 20.54 -20.00 43.31
C ARG A 721 20.66 -18.82 42.35
N ALA A 722 21.03 -17.64 42.86
CA ALA A 722 21.28 -16.47 42.03
C ALA A 722 22.43 -16.72 41.03
N ILE A 723 23.53 -17.33 41.47
CA ILE A 723 24.66 -17.72 40.60
C ILE A 723 24.17 -18.63 39.46
N ALA A 724 23.41 -19.68 39.78
CA ALA A 724 22.91 -20.63 38.78
C ALA A 724 22.01 -19.95 37.72
N LEU A 725 21.14 -19.03 38.14
CA LEU A 725 20.32 -18.27 37.18
C LEU A 725 21.16 -17.29 36.35
N VAL A 726 22.09 -16.56 36.98
CA VAL A 726 22.93 -15.60 36.23
C VAL A 726 23.84 -16.32 35.22
N GLU A 727 24.27 -17.56 35.49
CA GLU A 727 24.92 -18.43 34.49
C GLU A 727 24.02 -18.68 33.28
N GLU A 728 22.75 -19.05 33.50
CA GLU A 728 21.75 -19.21 32.43
C GLU A 728 21.58 -17.91 31.62
N ALA A 729 21.51 -16.74 32.27
CA ALA A 729 21.45 -15.46 31.56
C ALA A 729 22.72 -15.15 30.76
N VAL A 730 23.91 -15.50 31.25
CA VAL A 730 25.16 -15.36 30.48
C VAL A 730 25.13 -16.22 29.22
N ASP A 731 24.62 -17.45 29.32
CA ASP A 731 24.49 -18.34 28.16
C ASP A 731 23.47 -17.80 27.14
N LEU A 732 22.31 -17.35 27.61
CA LEU A 732 21.29 -16.71 26.76
C LEU A 732 21.84 -15.47 26.06
N TYR A 733 22.49 -14.55 26.78
CA TYR A 733 23.10 -13.36 26.19
C TYR A 733 24.27 -13.70 25.27
N THR A 734 25.01 -14.78 25.51
CA THR A 734 26.07 -15.23 24.60
C THR A 734 25.48 -15.65 23.26
N GLN A 735 24.38 -16.41 23.27
CA GLN A 735 23.66 -16.79 22.05
C GLN A 735 23.08 -15.57 21.32
N LEU A 736 22.44 -14.65 22.06
CA LEU A 736 21.86 -13.44 21.49
C LEU A 736 22.92 -12.49 20.91
N ASN A 737 24.05 -12.33 21.59
CA ASN A 737 25.18 -11.53 21.13
C ASN A 737 25.84 -12.09 19.87
N ALA A 738 25.78 -13.41 19.63
CA ALA A 738 26.27 -13.98 18.38
C ALA A 738 25.43 -13.53 17.16
N ALA A 739 24.15 -13.23 17.36
CA ALA A 739 23.24 -12.75 16.31
C ALA A 739 23.22 -11.22 16.20
N ASP A 740 23.23 -10.51 17.33
CA ASP A 740 23.23 -9.04 17.39
C ASP A 740 24.20 -8.53 18.48
N PRO A 741 25.49 -8.40 18.14
CA PRO A 741 26.49 -7.92 19.09
C PRO A 741 26.26 -6.49 19.59
N GLY A 742 25.62 -5.65 18.77
CA GLY A 742 25.38 -4.24 19.08
C GLY A 742 24.40 -4.09 20.25
N THR A 743 23.30 -4.83 20.20
CA THR A 743 22.27 -4.79 21.25
C THR A 743 22.68 -5.58 22.49
N TYR A 744 23.25 -6.79 22.32
CA TYR A 744 23.44 -7.72 23.43
C TYR A 744 24.85 -7.76 24.02
N GLY A 745 25.85 -7.14 23.37
CA GLY A 745 27.21 -7.06 23.92
C GLY A 745 27.29 -6.39 25.29
N PRO A 746 26.67 -5.20 25.49
CA PRO A 746 26.61 -4.56 26.80
C PRO A 746 25.87 -5.41 27.85
N LYS A 747 24.76 -6.06 27.47
CA LYS A 747 23.99 -6.94 28.37
C LYS A 747 24.78 -8.17 28.80
N LEU A 748 25.50 -8.80 27.88
CA LEU A 748 26.38 -9.93 28.16
C LEU A 748 27.52 -9.54 29.13
N ALA A 749 28.14 -8.37 28.91
CA ALA A 749 29.18 -7.87 29.80
C ALA A 749 28.64 -7.61 31.22
N ALA A 750 27.44 -7.02 31.33
CA ALA A 750 26.77 -6.81 32.61
C ALA A 750 26.45 -8.15 33.32
N ALA A 751 25.96 -9.15 32.60
CA ALA A 751 25.69 -10.49 33.14
C ALA A 751 26.97 -11.18 33.64
N LYS A 752 28.05 -11.15 32.86
CA LYS A 752 29.36 -11.70 33.27
C LYS A 752 29.94 -10.98 34.50
N LYS A 753 29.80 -9.65 34.56
CA LYS A 753 30.21 -8.88 35.72
C LYS A 753 29.42 -9.27 36.96
N LYS A 754 28.07 -9.31 36.87
CA LYS A 754 27.22 -9.75 37.99
C LYS A 754 27.59 -11.16 38.45
N LEU A 755 27.87 -12.08 37.51
CA LEU A 755 28.32 -13.44 37.84
C LEU A 755 29.65 -13.46 38.61
N ALA A 756 30.62 -12.64 38.20
CA ALA A 756 31.90 -12.52 38.89
C ALA A 756 31.71 -11.96 40.31
N ASP A 757 30.96 -10.86 40.44
CA ASP A 757 30.64 -10.23 41.73
C ASP A 757 29.92 -11.21 42.68
N LEU A 758 29.07 -12.08 42.15
CA LEU A 758 28.40 -13.14 42.93
C LEU A 758 29.32 -14.29 43.32
N ARG A 759 30.39 -14.58 42.59
CA ARG A 759 31.33 -15.65 42.93
C ARG A 759 32.42 -15.22 43.92
N GLY A 760 32.69 -13.92 44.01
CA GLY A 760 33.68 -13.34 44.92
C GLY A 760 34.97 -13.02 44.17
#